data_AF-A0A372JTB6-F1
#
_entry.id   AF-A0A372JTB6-F1
#
_cell.length_a   1.000
_cell.length_b   1.000
_cell.length_c   1.000
_cell.angle_alpha   90.00
_cell.angle_beta   90.00
_cell.angle_gamma   90.00
#
_symmetry.space_group_name_H-M   'P 1'
#
loop_
_entity.id
_entity.type
_entity.pdbx_description
1 polymer ?
#
loop_
_entity_poly.entity_id
_entity_poly.type
_entity_poly.pdbx_seq_one_letter_code
_entity_poly.pdbx_strand_id
1 'polypeptide(L)'
;MRDEFAVPPARGAGRGRVARGIGEPGGLASARSPDASGELGDALRRLWDETRGDGRIRVAVLDGPVDLTHEAFRDARLTNRETPLHVAASAHPANPGGHPAGPAARPGPAARHGTQVASAIFGRHGGPVKGVAPGCGGLIIPIFTEGPGTGGGIRRGPASGGSARLPSCSQTDVARALDAAVRAGAHVINISAGEMSGRASPDPRLVRSVRACAEAGVLVIAAAGEHGCAAPQIPAALPTVLAVGTPARQDTPARQGAPARQGAPARQGAPIRQVEHGRTGRPSGGNCLITPAESVLGAVPGGGLAAGSGSSFAAAVVSGVAALLLSLLVQRGHPPDTALVRAVLLRSAAGTGTPPGHLDLDAARALLERALADRVPPQRAKAGQREELPRPAPTPPDDDPPANGRSAGRYTVSEDARRTRYRDVPPDGFGAVVVELPDGRTYTVDDLRYPLADGGRPGMRLVPAADERPITLPDGRRVPGYGLLDDLLRRETGLRPEDPVYALISYIRPEEHRLPLTQLPNGTKLRIGHRHIAAYVGQGRTTQVLPLNTTWRGTGPTDMRLNLDHYPGTLHTVALHGVPQATLNRNGHIADHLVTALARSPERTDSMHCRTIDLNTVLQYYRDLIRGADYLGDLAWRTNCSVHKTIVANLMVNVPHNPASFAEIFGPDGPALWDDLRHRHHELTGVRLGPDDETRFTPLWRLAGLRPEAVRPLSPRDHHEFHAARAENRLAGYGGPRPLAPGVGMIWRPETVADLLGAFLGTYLPFRETGGTAAAGLLLQMRHLAVEMLRVSEERYLSLVTPAITELLAADLLADPSGSGPGLRRRDGFDAVLARVREADGAVRRWCRTDLRGLLDHCLDAASARVAETRDDPRAAVPSTATAVEKLTRLGEAVAALDAEPSFFTSPSIVHRLALGRHPSSPFVRVRAVCTVLDDNELVPWPDGPG
;
A
#
# COMPACT_ATOMS: atom_id res chain seq x y z
N MET A 1 -29.66 52.70 55.55
CA MET A 1 -30.27 52.25 56.81
C MET A 1 -29.75 50.86 57.11
N ARG A 2 -29.27 50.68 58.34
CA ARG A 2 -29.27 49.46 59.15
C ARG A 2 -29.00 48.10 58.48
N ASP A 3 -27.77 47.62 58.67
CA ASP A 3 -27.44 46.67 59.75
C ASP A 3 -28.20 45.31 59.77
N GLU A 4 -27.41 44.26 59.52
CA GLU A 4 -26.86 43.37 60.58
C GLU A 4 -27.23 41.87 60.68
N PHE A 5 -26.19 41.14 61.14
CA PHE A 5 -26.16 39.89 61.92
C PHE A 5 -26.71 38.56 61.37
N ALA A 6 -25.78 37.62 61.11
CA ALA A 6 -25.44 36.52 62.05
C ALA A 6 -24.98 35.21 61.35
N VAL A 7 -23.77 34.79 61.71
CA VAL A 7 -23.14 33.45 61.59
C VAL A 7 -23.19 32.84 63.03
N PRO A 8 -23.10 31.51 63.36
CA PRO A 8 -22.69 30.27 62.64
C PRO A 8 -23.68 29.06 62.87
N PRO A 9 -23.26 27.80 63.18
CA PRO A 9 -22.72 26.73 62.30
C PRO A 9 -23.50 25.38 62.34
N ALA A 10 -23.21 24.43 61.42
CA ALA A 10 -22.84 23.04 61.77
C ALA A 10 -22.57 22.09 60.57
N ARG A 11 -21.41 21.43 60.65
CA ARG A 11 -20.98 20.09 60.16
C ARG A 11 -21.97 19.21 59.35
N GLY A 12 -21.50 18.69 58.21
CA GLY A 12 -22.03 17.48 57.55
C GLY A 12 -21.20 17.08 56.31
N ALA A 13 -20.67 15.85 56.26
CA ALA A 13 -19.68 15.44 55.25
C ALA A 13 -20.30 14.86 53.96
N GLY A 14 -19.59 14.99 52.83
CA GLY A 14 -19.90 14.27 51.58
C GLY A 14 -19.03 14.68 50.39
N ARG A 15 -17.97 13.92 50.08
CA ARG A 15 -17.11 14.18 48.90
C ARG A 15 -17.73 13.58 47.62
N GLY A 16 -17.88 14.41 46.58
CA GLY A 16 -18.08 13.98 45.18
C GLY A 16 -17.12 14.74 44.25
N ARG A 17 -16.55 14.08 43.23
CA ARG A 17 -15.55 14.67 42.31
C ARG A 17 -16.15 15.05 40.94
N VAL A 18 -15.94 16.31 40.54
CA VAL A 18 -15.90 16.87 39.16
C VAL A 18 -15.23 18.26 39.27
N ALA A 19 -14.64 18.90 38.25
CA ALA A 19 -14.22 18.54 36.88
C ALA A 19 -13.00 19.44 36.52
N ARG A 20 -12.41 19.32 35.31
CA ARG A 20 -11.77 20.43 34.53
C ARG A 20 -11.24 19.95 33.17
N GLY A 21 -11.52 20.74 32.13
CA GLY A 21 -11.18 20.47 30.72
C GLY A 21 -11.88 21.44 29.74
N ILE A 22 -12.20 22.65 30.20
CA ILE A 22 -12.73 23.76 29.41
C ILE A 22 -12.10 25.02 29.99
N GLY A 23 -11.34 25.77 29.18
CA GLY A 23 -10.78 27.06 29.60
C GLY A 23 -11.85 28.15 29.55
N GLU A 24 -11.91 28.99 30.60
CA GLU A 24 -12.72 30.21 30.57
C GLU A 24 -12.14 31.24 29.57
N PRO A 25 -12.97 32.12 28.98
CA PRO A 25 -12.52 33.08 27.98
C PRO A 25 -11.59 34.14 28.58
N GLY A 26 -10.33 34.14 28.15
CA GLY A 26 -9.42 35.26 28.36
C GLY A 26 -9.90 36.51 27.62
N GLY A 27 -9.73 37.68 28.25
CA GLY A 27 -10.16 38.95 27.68
C GLY A 27 -9.43 39.31 26.37
N LEU A 28 -10.11 40.09 25.52
CA LEU A 28 -9.64 40.52 24.18
C LEU A 28 -8.26 41.21 24.16
N ALA A 29 -7.75 41.68 25.30
CA ALA A 29 -6.49 42.43 25.42
C ALA A 29 -5.20 41.63 25.08
N SER A 30 -5.27 40.30 24.90
CA SER A 30 -4.12 39.45 24.55
C SER A 30 -4.29 38.57 23.31
N ALA A 31 -5.36 38.80 22.53
CA ALA A 31 -5.63 38.03 21.31
C ALA A 31 -4.57 38.30 20.23
N ARG A 32 -4.05 37.23 19.61
CA ARG A 32 -2.99 37.28 18.60
C ARG A 32 -3.48 36.69 17.28
N SER A 33 -3.38 37.46 16.20
CA SER A 33 -3.55 36.95 14.83
C SER A 33 -2.51 35.84 14.56
N PRO A 34 -2.75 34.85 13.68
CA PRO A 34 -1.79 33.77 13.37
C PRO A 34 -0.39 34.23 12.91
N ASP A 35 -0.24 35.49 12.49
CA ASP A 35 1.01 36.15 12.09
C ASP A 35 1.68 37.01 13.18
N ALA A 36 1.17 36.97 14.42
CA ALA A 36 1.69 37.76 15.54
C ALA A 36 3.17 37.48 15.83
N SER A 37 3.82 38.46 16.47
CA SER A 37 5.28 38.51 16.66
C SER A 37 5.87 37.25 17.30
N GLY A 38 6.88 36.69 16.61
CA GLY A 38 7.54 35.42 16.89
C GLY A 38 7.96 34.72 15.59
N GLU A 39 8.93 33.81 15.67
CA GLU A 39 9.58 33.18 14.50
C GLU A 39 8.59 32.58 13.49
N LEU A 40 7.56 31.88 13.98
CA LEU A 40 6.51 31.28 13.13
C LEU A 40 5.67 32.35 12.39
N GLY A 41 5.37 33.47 13.04
CA GLY A 41 4.60 34.57 12.44
C GLY A 41 5.40 35.38 11.42
N ASP A 42 6.72 35.48 11.60
CA ASP A 42 7.62 36.07 10.61
C ASP A 42 7.83 35.14 9.40
N ALA A 43 7.97 33.84 9.63
CA ALA A 43 8.07 32.83 8.57
C ALA A 43 6.76 32.70 7.77
N LEU A 44 5.61 32.78 8.43
CA LEU A 44 4.31 32.76 7.76
C LEU A 44 4.09 33.99 6.87
N ARG A 45 4.53 35.18 7.31
CA ARG A 45 4.53 36.38 6.47
C ARG A 45 5.39 36.22 5.22
N ARG A 46 6.61 35.70 5.34
CA ARG A 46 7.45 35.36 4.16
C ARG A 46 6.75 34.40 3.19
N LEU A 47 6.08 33.36 3.71
CA LEU A 47 5.36 32.42 2.85
C LEU A 47 4.13 33.06 2.18
N TRP A 48 3.46 34.02 2.83
CA TRP A 48 2.34 34.78 2.24
C TRP A 48 2.73 35.78 1.16
N ASP A 49 4.00 36.17 1.08
CA ASP A 49 4.55 36.97 -0.02
C ASP A 49 4.74 36.10 -1.29
N GLU A 50 4.95 34.78 -1.14
CA GLU A 50 4.96 33.82 -2.24
C GLU A 50 3.55 33.29 -2.59
N THR A 51 2.75 32.92 -1.59
CA THR A 51 1.42 32.33 -1.81
C THR A 51 0.48 32.50 -0.63
N ARG A 52 -0.78 32.83 -0.91
CA ARG A 52 -1.87 32.89 0.08
C ARG A 52 -2.86 31.73 -0.05
N GLY A 53 -2.52 30.73 -0.85
CA GLY A 53 -3.36 29.59 -1.21
C GLY A 53 -3.81 29.64 -2.67
N ASP A 54 -4.01 28.45 -3.26
CA ASP A 54 -4.53 28.25 -4.62
C ASP A 54 -5.90 27.56 -4.56
N GLY A 55 -6.87 28.08 -5.29
CA GLY A 55 -8.26 27.57 -5.29
C GLY A 55 -8.42 26.13 -5.79
N ARG A 56 -7.37 25.54 -6.39
CA ARG A 56 -7.31 24.10 -6.74
C ARG A 56 -7.08 23.22 -5.50
N ILE A 57 -6.41 23.73 -4.47
CA ILE A 57 -6.20 23.04 -3.19
C ILE A 57 -7.46 23.16 -2.33
N ARG A 58 -7.91 22.02 -1.78
CA ARG A 58 -9.09 21.97 -0.90
C ARG A 58 -8.73 21.45 0.48
N VAL A 59 -9.15 22.17 1.51
CA VAL A 59 -9.00 21.78 2.92
C VAL A 59 -10.38 21.48 3.48
N ALA A 60 -10.57 20.27 4.03
CA ALA A 60 -11.77 19.92 4.76
C ALA A 60 -11.61 20.20 6.25
N VAL A 61 -12.66 20.72 6.89
CA VAL A 61 -12.73 20.97 8.33
C VAL A 61 -13.83 20.09 8.92
N LEU A 62 -13.43 19.10 9.71
CA LEU A 62 -14.32 18.21 10.47
C LEU A 62 -14.43 18.77 11.88
N ASP A 63 -15.51 19.52 12.13
CA ASP A 63 -15.74 20.23 13.39
C ASP A 63 -17.26 20.47 13.61
N GLY A 64 -17.65 21.52 14.32
CA GLY A 64 -19.03 22.01 14.35
C GLY A 64 -19.40 22.82 13.10
N PRO A 65 -20.68 23.21 12.95
CA PRO A 65 -21.13 24.05 11.84
C PRO A 65 -20.47 25.43 11.87
N VAL A 66 -20.20 26.01 10.69
CA VAL A 66 -19.52 27.30 10.54
C VAL A 66 -20.52 28.40 10.18
N ASP A 67 -20.42 29.54 10.86
CA ASP A 67 -21.10 30.78 10.43
C ASP A 67 -20.42 31.36 9.18
N LEU A 68 -20.84 30.89 8.02
CA LEU A 68 -20.36 31.38 6.72
C LEU A 68 -20.79 32.83 6.41
N THR A 69 -21.69 33.42 7.19
CA THR A 69 -22.10 34.83 7.02
C THR A 69 -21.12 35.81 7.67
N HIS A 70 -20.23 35.30 8.54
CA HIS A 70 -19.24 36.08 9.25
C HIS A 70 -18.26 36.79 8.29
N GLU A 71 -17.96 38.07 8.54
CA GLU A 71 -17.13 38.89 7.63
C GLU A 71 -15.73 38.34 7.37
N ALA A 72 -15.17 37.55 8.30
CA ALA A 72 -13.92 36.82 8.10
C ALA A 72 -13.93 35.91 6.85
N PHE A 73 -15.09 35.41 6.43
CA PHE A 73 -15.26 34.50 5.29
C PHE A 73 -15.85 35.17 4.04
N ARG A 74 -16.05 36.49 4.05
CA ARG A 74 -16.49 37.20 2.83
C ARG A 74 -15.47 36.91 1.72
N ASP A 75 -15.97 36.51 0.55
CA ASP A 75 -15.19 36.12 -0.64
C ASP A 75 -14.41 34.79 -0.52
N ALA A 76 -14.48 34.07 0.62
CA ALA A 76 -13.83 32.77 0.80
C ALA A 76 -14.60 31.64 0.09
N ARG A 77 -13.87 30.69 -0.52
CA ARG A 77 -14.44 29.59 -1.32
C ARG A 77 -14.86 28.40 -0.46
N LEU A 78 -15.78 28.62 0.47
CA LEU A 78 -16.25 27.63 1.44
C LEU A 78 -17.56 26.96 0.97
N THR A 79 -17.67 25.65 1.12
CA THR A 79 -18.92 24.91 0.89
C THR A 79 -19.24 24.00 2.08
N ASN A 80 -20.48 24.06 2.55
CA ASN A 80 -20.99 23.09 3.54
C ASN A 80 -21.26 21.75 2.84
N ARG A 81 -20.93 20.65 3.51
CA ARG A 81 -21.30 19.30 3.11
C ARG A 81 -22.05 18.63 4.25
N GLU A 82 -23.32 18.34 3.99
CA GLU A 82 -24.17 17.64 4.93
C GLU A 82 -23.71 16.19 5.13
N THR A 83 -23.71 15.76 6.38
CA THR A 83 -23.62 14.35 6.77
C THR A 83 -25.01 13.90 7.23
N PRO A 84 -25.36 12.59 7.13
CA PRO A 84 -26.66 12.09 7.62
C PRO A 84 -26.94 12.42 9.09
N LEU A 85 -25.89 12.63 9.89
CA LEU A 85 -25.96 13.04 11.30
C LEU A 85 -26.52 14.47 11.47
N HIS A 86 -26.21 15.37 10.53
CA HIS A 86 -26.67 16.76 10.56
C HIS A 86 -28.12 16.88 10.09
N VAL A 87 -28.51 16.11 9.06
CA VAL A 87 -29.91 16.03 8.58
C VAL A 87 -30.86 15.59 9.70
N ALA A 88 -30.46 14.63 10.54
CA ALA A 88 -31.24 14.18 11.68
C ALA A 88 -31.40 15.24 12.80
N ALA A 89 -30.44 16.15 12.95
CA ALA A 89 -30.50 17.24 13.93
C ALA A 89 -31.34 18.44 13.43
N SER A 90 -31.36 18.68 12.12
CA SER A 90 -32.20 19.72 11.48
C SER A 90 -33.67 19.30 11.31
N ALA A 91 -34.00 18.01 11.44
CA ALA A 91 -35.34 17.45 11.24
C ALA A 91 -36.26 17.54 12.49
N HIS A 92 -36.15 18.59 13.31
CA HIS A 92 -37.20 18.89 14.29
C HIS A 92 -38.38 19.57 13.59
N PRO A 93 -39.62 19.05 13.72
CA PRO A 93 -40.77 19.64 13.06
C PRO A 93 -41.03 21.06 13.57
N ALA A 94 -41.44 21.94 12.67
CA ALA A 94 -41.85 23.29 13.01
C ALA A 94 -42.94 23.24 14.10
N ASN A 95 -42.72 23.97 15.19
CA ASN A 95 -43.64 24.03 16.32
C ASN A 95 -44.99 24.58 15.84
N PRO A 96 -46.13 23.86 16.00
CA PRO A 96 -47.43 24.30 15.50
C PRO A 96 -48.00 25.41 16.39
N GLY A 97 -47.48 26.62 16.21
CA GLY A 97 -47.86 27.81 16.97
C GLY A 97 -47.16 29.04 16.39
N GLY A 98 -47.87 29.80 15.55
CA GLY A 98 -47.34 30.94 14.82
C GLY A 98 -47.02 32.15 15.69
N HIS A 99 -45.85 32.16 16.32
CA HIS A 99 -45.24 33.36 16.90
C HIS A 99 -43.94 33.69 16.16
N PRO A 100 -43.68 34.98 15.84
CA PRO A 100 -42.43 35.38 15.21
C PRO A 100 -41.26 35.06 16.12
N ALA A 101 -40.18 34.52 15.54
CA ALA A 101 -39.01 34.12 16.29
C ALA A 101 -38.40 35.33 17.04
N GLY A 102 -38.19 35.15 18.35
CA GLY A 102 -37.39 36.08 19.15
C GLY A 102 -35.92 36.14 18.69
N PRO A 103 -35.10 37.00 19.32
CA PRO A 103 -33.72 37.23 18.88
C PRO A 103 -32.93 35.93 18.76
N ALA A 104 -32.19 35.81 17.65
CA ALA A 104 -31.58 34.57 17.17
C ALA A 104 -30.97 33.71 18.31
N ALA A 105 -31.38 32.44 18.35
CA ALA A 105 -30.91 31.49 19.36
C ALA A 105 -29.38 31.49 19.43
N ARG A 106 -28.83 31.64 20.64
CA ARG A 106 -27.37 31.76 20.82
C ARG A 106 -26.66 30.54 20.21
N PRO A 107 -25.73 30.74 19.26
CA PRO A 107 -25.05 29.63 18.60
C PRO A 107 -24.24 28.81 19.61
N GLY A 108 -24.39 27.50 19.50
CA GLY A 108 -23.89 26.50 20.45
C GLY A 108 -22.36 26.36 20.48
N PRO A 109 -21.82 25.63 21.48
CA PRO A 109 -20.37 25.47 21.63
C PRO A 109 -19.66 24.89 20.41
N ALA A 110 -20.27 23.92 19.71
CA ALA A 110 -19.66 23.36 18.49
C ALA A 110 -19.65 24.38 17.36
N ALA A 111 -20.73 25.14 17.18
CA ALA A 111 -20.80 26.19 16.17
C ALA A 111 -19.75 27.29 16.39
N ARG A 112 -19.48 27.63 17.66
CA ARG A 112 -18.41 28.56 18.04
C ARG A 112 -17.03 28.02 17.70
N HIS A 113 -16.73 26.79 18.12
CA HIS A 113 -15.43 26.16 17.87
C HIS A 113 -15.14 26.00 16.38
N GLY A 114 -16.08 25.42 15.61
CA GLY A 114 -15.93 25.21 14.17
C GLY A 114 -15.71 26.51 13.40
N THR A 115 -16.46 27.56 13.74
CA THR A 115 -16.27 28.90 13.13
C THR A 115 -14.91 29.49 13.44
N GLN A 116 -14.42 29.34 14.68
CA GLN A 116 -13.11 29.84 15.09
C GLN A 116 -11.98 29.07 14.38
N VAL A 117 -12.04 27.73 14.36
CA VAL A 117 -11.10 26.85 13.63
C VAL A 117 -11.08 27.15 12.14
N ALA A 118 -12.24 27.25 11.48
CA ALA A 118 -12.33 27.57 10.06
C ALA A 118 -11.75 28.96 9.75
N SER A 119 -11.96 29.96 10.63
CA SER A 119 -11.43 31.32 10.41
C SER A 119 -9.91 31.40 10.55
N ALA A 120 -9.31 30.57 11.41
CA ALA A 120 -7.85 30.46 11.51
C ALA A 120 -7.22 29.89 10.22
N ILE A 121 -7.97 29.08 9.44
CA ILE A 121 -7.53 28.57 8.14
C ILE A 121 -7.86 29.56 7.02
N PHE A 122 -9.10 30.00 6.89
CA PHE A 122 -9.61 30.67 5.68
C PHE A 122 -9.91 32.18 5.82
N GLY A 123 -9.69 32.78 6.99
CA GLY A 123 -10.00 34.19 7.25
C GLY A 123 -9.32 35.14 6.24
N ARG A 124 -10.10 35.99 5.57
CA ARG A 124 -9.59 36.91 4.54
C ARG A 124 -8.64 37.95 5.16
N HIS A 125 -7.47 38.16 4.55
CA HIS A 125 -6.44 39.07 5.09
C HIS A 125 -6.87 40.55 5.16
N GLY A 126 -7.87 40.96 4.37
CA GLY A 126 -8.53 42.28 4.44
C GLY A 126 -9.76 42.31 5.34
N GLY A 127 -9.92 41.33 6.23
CA GLY A 127 -11.06 41.18 7.15
C GLY A 127 -10.61 41.02 8.61
N PRO A 128 -11.55 40.72 9.52
CA PRO A 128 -11.29 40.75 10.96
C PRO A 128 -10.46 39.57 11.50
N VAL A 129 -10.12 38.58 10.66
CA VAL A 129 -9.25 37.45 11.00
C VAL A 129 -8.35 37.16 9.80
N LYS A 130 -7.02 37.17 9.98
CA LYS A 130 -6.07 36.71 8.96
C LYS A 130 -5.86 35.20 9.07
N GLY A 131 -6.57 34.44 8.25
CA GLY A 131 -6.36 32.99 8.13
C GLY A 131 -5.03 32.63 7.48
N VAL A 132 -4.57 31.41 7.72
CA VAL A 132 -3.30 30.90 7.19
C VAL A 132 -3.34 30.66 5.67
N ALA A 133 -4.45 30.18 5.10
CA ALA A 133 -4.59 29.84 3.68
C ALA A 133 -5.91 30.36 3.06
N PRO A 134 -6.15 31.69 3.02
CA PRO A 134 -7.42 32.27 2.56
C PRO A 134 -7.73 32.07 1.07
N GLY A 135 -6.73 31.77 0.23
CA GLY A 135 -6.90 31.51 -1.20
C GLY A 135 -7.34 30.08 -1.55
N CYS A 136 -7.31 29.15 -0.59
CA CYS A 136 -7.69 27.76 -0.80
C CYS A 136 -9.21 27.56 -0.79
N GLY A 137 -9.68 26.46 -1.40
CA GLY A 137 -11.07 26.00 -1.26
C GLY A 137 -11.30 25.33 0.10
N GLY A 138 -12.47 25.52 0.69
CA GLY A 138 -12.86 24.92 1.97
C GLY A 138 -14.08 24.01 1.88
N LEU A 139 -14.02 22.87 2.58
CA LEU A 139 -15.12 21.93 2.75
C LEU A 139 -15.48 21.86 4.23
N ILE A 140 -16.60 22.42 4.64
CA ILE A 140 -17.05 22.36 6.04
C ILE A 140 -17.91 21.11 6.21
N ILE A 141 -17.53 20.22 7.12
CA ILE A 141 -18.21 18.94 7.36
C ILE A 141 -18.56 18.84 8.85
N PRO A 142 -19.78 19.21 9.26
CA PRO A 142 -20.20 19.11 10.65
C PRO A 142 -20.23 17.65 11.13
N ILE A 143 -19.52 17.38 12.22
CA ILE A 143 -19.44 16.05 12.87
C ILE A 143 -20.08 16.00 14.25
N PHE A 144 -20.22 17.14 14.94
CA PHE A 144 -20.78 17.17 16.30
C PHE A 144 -22.30 17.33 16.31
N THR A 145 -22.97 16.57 17.18
CA THR A 145 -24.35 16.85 17.58
C THR A 145 -24.37 17.71 18.84
N GLU A 146 -25.07 18.84 18.80
CA GLU A 146 -25.46 19.58 20.00
C GLU A 146 -26.52 18.74 20.77
N GLY A 147 -26.35 18.57 22.08
CA GLY A 147 -27.36 17.88 22.89
C GLY A 147 -28.66 18.69 22.98
N PRO A 148 -29.83 18.05 23.23
CA PRO A 148 -31.11 18.76 23.28
C PRO A 148 -31.15 19.81 24.40
N GLY A 149 -30.87 21.06 24.04
CA GLY A 149 -30.98 22.23 24.90
C GLY A 149 -32.42 22.71 24.97
N THR A 150 -33.02 22.55 26.14
CA THR A 150 -34.35 23.04 26.58
C THR A 150 -34.98 24.17 25.75
N GLY A 151 -35.80 23.81 24.77
CA GLY A 151 -36.72 24.72 24.11
C GLY A 151 -37.99 24.94 24.92
N GLY A 152 -37.98 25.91 25.83
CA GLY A 152 -39.19 26.47 26.48
C GLY A 152 -39.82 25.66 27.63
N GLY A 153 -40.13 26.35 28.73
CA GLY A 153 -40.99 25.83 29.81
C GLY A 153 -40.41 25.97 31.21
N ILE A 154 -40.80 27.03 31.92
CA ILE A 154 -40.55 27.14 33.36
C ILE A 154 -41.44 26.14 34.10
N ARG A 155 -40.82 25.13 34.75
CA ARG A 155 -41.40 24.48 35.93
C ARG A 155 -40.43 24.60 37.09
N ARG A 156 -40.87 25.31 38.14
CA ARG A 156 -40.10 25.54 39.37
C ARG A 156 -40.03 24.24 40.18
N GLY A 157 -38.81 23.79 40.48
CA GLY A 157 -38.48 22.71 41.41
C GLY A 157 -37.02 22.85 41.84
N PRO A 158 -36.63 22.49 43.08
CA PRO A 158 -35.33 22.86 43.63
C PRO A 158 -34.17 22.12 42.97
N ALA A 159 -33.02 22.80 42.89
CA ALA A 159 -31.95 22.48 41.96
C ALA A 159 -31.08 21.28 42.38
N SER A 160 -30.75 20.43 41.40
CA SER A 160 -29.52 19.63 41.41
C SER A 160 -28.94 19.46 40.00
N GLY A 161 -27.91 20.26 39.68
CA GLY A 161 -26.82 19.86 38.78
C GLY A 161 -27.13 19.44 37.33
N GLY A 162 -27.99 20.15 36.60
CA GLY A 162 -28.14 19.95 35.15
C GLY A 162 -26.88 20.37 34.37
N SER A 163 -25.95 19.44 34.15
CA SER A 163 -24.78 19.68 33.29
C SER A 163 -25.21 19.77 31.82
N ALA A 164 -24.93 20.91 31.17
CA ALA A 164 -25.02 21.01 29.73
C ALA A 164 -24.09 19.97 29.09
N ARG A 165 -24.66 19.03 28.31
CA ARG A 165 -23.88 18.01 27.61
C ARG A 165 -22.93 18.70 26.63
N LEU A 166 -21.65 18.34 26.69
CA LEU A 166 -20.67 18.74 25.68
C LEU A 166 -21.07 18.19 24.30
N PRO A 167 -20.81 18.92 23.20
CA PRO A 167 -20.93 18.37 21.86
C PRO A 167 -20.06 17.13 21.72
N SER A 168 -20.59 16.11 21.04
CA SER A 168 -19.89 14.84 20.85
C SER A 168 -20.19 14.27 19.47
N CYS A 169 -19.32 13.36 19.02
CA CYS A 169 -19.44 12.61 17.77
C CYS A 169 -18.91 11.19 18.03
N SER A 170 -19.37 10.19 17.27
CA SER A 170 -18.80 8.84 17.35
C SER A 170 -17.59 8.70 16.41
N GLN A 171 -16.70 7.75 16.71
CA GLN A 171 -15.61 7.40 15.79
C GLN A 171 -16.12 6.95 14.40
N THR A 172 -17.30 6.33 14.35
CA THR A 172 -17.99 5.98 13.09
C THR A 172 -18.47 7.23 12.32
N ASP A 173 -18.83 8.33 12.98
CA ASP A 173 -19.23 9.56 12.31
C ASP A 173 -18.02 10.35 11.78
N VAL A 174 -16.91 10.34 12.52
CA VAL A 174 -15.62 10.81 12.01
C VAL A 174 -15.20 10.01 10.78
N ALA A 175 -15.36 8.68 10.80
CA ALA A 175 -15.09 7.81 9.65
C ALA A 175 -15.93 8.20 8.40
N ARG A 176 -17.25 8.36 8.57
CA ARG A 176 -18.15 8.82 7.49
C ARG A 176 -17.78 10.20 6.96
N ALA A 177 -17.32 11.10 7.83
CA ALA A 177 -16.92 12.46 7.45
C ALA A 177 -15.58 12.49 6.70
N LEU A 178 -14.64 11.60 7.04
CA LEU A 178 -13.43 11.34 6.25
C LEU A 178 -13.79 10.87 4.83
N ASP A 179 -14.67 9.87 4.72
CA ASP A 179 -15.12 9.34 3.41
C ASP A 179 -15.86 10.41 2.58
N ALA A 180 -16.56 11.35 3.24
CA ALA A 180 -17.19 12.49 2.59
C ALA A 180 -16.17 13.55 2.11
N ALA A 181 -15.13 13.82 2.91
CA ALA A 181 -14.06 14.73 2.54
C ALA A 181 -13.27 14.23 1.32
N VAL A 182 -12.91 12.94 1.30
CA VAL A 182 -12.20 12.30 0.19
C VAL A 182 -13.03 12.38 -1.10
N ARG A 183 -14.31 12.01 -1.07
CA ARG A 183 -15.21 12.09 -2.24
C ARG A 183 -15.42 13.53 -2.74
N ALA A 184 -15.30 14.53 -1.88
CA ALA A 184 -15.36 15.95 -2.26
C ALA A 184 -14.02 16.50 -2.81
N GLY A 185 -12.98 15.68 -2.88
CA GLY A 185 -11.64 16.07 -3.36
C GLY A 185 -10.86 16.93 -2.37
N ALA A 186 -11.00 16.67 -1.06
CA ALA A 186 -10.11 17.24 -0.05
C ALA A 186 -8.66 16.78 -0.29
N HIS A 187 -7.71 17.69 -0.18
CA HIS A 187 -6.27 17.40 -0.21
C HIS A 187 -5.69 17.34 1.22
N VAL A 188 -6.25 18.16 2.11
CA VAL A 188 -5.94 18.20 3.55
C VAL A 188 -7.26 18.05 4.31
N ILE A 189 -7.25 17.29 5.41
CA ILE A 189 -8.40 17.18 6.33
C ILE A 189 -7.94 17.56 7.73
N ASN A 190 -8.51 18.63 8.27
CA ASN A 190 -8.32 19.09 9.65
C ASN A 190 -9.38 18.47 10.57
N ILE A 191 -8.93 17.81 11.64
CA ILE A 191 -9.78 17.27 12.72
C ILE A 191 -9.33 17.91 14.04
N SER A 192 -10.06 18.93 14.50
CA SER A 192 -9.75 19.65 15.74
C SER A 192 -10.43 19.01 16.97
N ALA A 193 -10.41 17.67 17.03
CA ALA A 193 -11.11 16.85 18.02
C ALA A 193 -10.42 15.50 18.25
N GLY A 194 -10.66 14.85 19.39
CA GLY A 194 -10.19 13.49 19.64
C GLY A 194 -10.74 12.81 20.90
N GLU A 195 -10.65 11.48 20.94
CA GLU A 195 -11.03 10.63 22.08
C GLU A 195 -9.79 10.11 22.84
N MET A 196 -9.89 10.02 24.17
CA MET A 196 -8.78 9.62 25.03
C MET A 196 -8.49 8.10 24.93
N SER A 197 -7.30 7.76 24.45
CA SER A 197 -6.86 6.37 24.15
C SER A 197 -6.72 5.44 25.37
N GLY A 198 -6.85 5.95 26.59
CA GLY A 198 -6.72 5.16 27.84
C GLY A 198 -7.88 4.19 28.15
N ARG A 199 -8.98 4.21 27.37
CA ARG A 199 -10.09 3.25 27.49
C ARG A 199 -10.77 2.87 26.16
N ALA A 200 -10.61 3.65 25.10
CA ALA A 200 -11.19 3.38 23.80
C ALA A 200 -10.15 2.74 22.86
N SER A 201 -10.44 1.53 22.38
CA SER A 201 -9.76 1.01 21.18
C SER A 201 -10.26 1.80 19.95
N PRO A 202 -9.41 2.08 18.95
CA PRO A 202 -9.86 2.76 17.75
C PRO A 202 -10.85 1.88 16.97
N ASP A 203 -12.00 2.45 16.62
CA ASP A 203 -13.03 1.81 15.80
C ASP A 203 -12.41 1.35 14.47
N PRO A 204 -12.50 0.06 14.10
CA PRO A 204 -11.96 -0.44 12.85
C PRO A 204 -12.46 0.32 11.61
N ARG A 205 -13.65 0.95 11.65
CA ARG A 205 -14.13 1.85 10.58
C ARG A 205 -13.27 3.11 10.49
N LEU A 206 -12.98 3.75 11.62
CA LEU A 206 -12.12 4.94 11.67
C LEU A 206 -10.69 4.63 11.22
N VAL A 207 -10.13 3.49 11.65
CA VAL A 207 -8.81 3.01 11.19
C VAL A 207 -8.80 2.80 9.66
N ARG A 208 -9.85 2.20 9.09
CA ARG A 208 -9.99 2.01 7.64
C ARG A 208 -10.12 3.35 6.90
N SER A 209 -10.98 4.27 7.33
CA SER A 209 -11.16 5.57 6.66
C SER A 209 -9.89 6.42 6.72
N VAL A 210 -9.16 6.40 7.83
CA VAL A 210 -7.85 7.06 7.97
C VAL A 210 -6.77 6.45 7.06
N ARG A 211 -6.79 5.12 6.86
CA ARG A 211 -5.94 4.46 5.86
C ARG A 211 -6.35 4.85 4.43
N ALA A 212 -7.65 4.85 4.13
CA ALA A 212 -8.18 5.22 2.81
C ALA A 212 -7.86 6.66 2.42
N CYS A 213 -7.87 7.61 3.37
CA CYS A 213 -7.41 8.97 3.14
C CYS A 213 -5.94 9.00 2.66
N ALA A 214 -5.05 8.28 3.34
CA ALA A 214 -3.64 8.22 2.96
C ALA A 214 -3.41 7.50 1.62
N GLU A 215 -4.19 6.45 1.33
CA GLU A 215 -4.16 5.74 0.03
C GLU A 215 -4.66 6.63 -1.11
N ALA A 216 -5.66 7.47 -0.88
CA ALA A 216 -6.19 8.47 -1.82
C ALA A 216 -5.33 9.74 -1.93
N GLY A 217 -4.15 9.79 -1.30
CA GLY A 217 -3.27 10.96 -1.33
C GLY A 217 -3.82 12.17 -0.57
N VAL A 218 -4.58 11.96 0.51
CA VAL A 218 -5.16 13.01 1.35
C VAL A 218 -4.48 13.06 2.72
N LEU A 219 -3.98 14.24 3.11
CA LEU A 219 -3.28 14.44 4.38
C LEU A 219 -4.27 14.72 5.51
N VAL A 220 -4.45 13.76 6.42
CA VAL A 220 -5.22 13.95 7.66
C VAL A 220 -4.33 14.56 8.74
N ILE A 221 -4.77 15.67 9.33
CA ILE A 221 -4.10 16.42 10.38
C ILE A 221 -5.06 16.51 11.57
N ALA A 222 -4.63 16.09 12.76
CA ALA A 222 -5.51 16.01 13.92
C ALA A 222 -4.88 16.56 15.21
N ALA A 223 -5.70 17.18 16.04
CA ALA A 223 -5.30 17.68 17.35
C ALA A 223 -4.89 16.50 18.27
N ALA A 224 -3.72 16.60 18.91
CA ALA A 224 -3.21 15.57 19.80
C ALA A 224 -3.93 15.52 21.18
N GLY A 225 -4.73 16.54 21.53
CA GLY A 225 -5.42 16.63 22.81
C GLY A 225 -4.58 17.22 23.96
N GLU A 226 -5.10 17.12 25.19
CA GLU A 226 -4.53 17.75 26.40
C GLU A 226 -3.16 17.19 26.83
N HIS A 227 -2.85 15.94 26.45
CA HIS A 227 -1.56 15.30 26.75
C HIS A 227 -0.52 15.49 25.63
N GLY A 228 -0.88 16.21 24.56
CA GLY A 228 -0.01 16.53 23.43
C GLY A 228 0.61 15.30 22.76
N CYS A 229 1.79 15.48 22.17
CA CYS A 229 2.51 14.42 21.45
C CYS A 229 3.00 13.25 22.33
N ALA A 230 2.89 13.33 23.66
CA ALA A 230 3.30 12.25 24.56
C ALA A 230 2.27 11.11 24.62
N ALA A 231 0.98 11.44 24.49
CA ALA A 231 -0.12 10.48 24.45
C ALA A 231 -1.28 11.03 23.58
N PRO A 232 -1.14 11.03 22.24
CA PRO A 232 -2.15 11.60 21.36
C PRO A 232 -3.50 10.87 21.46
N GLN A 233 -4.57 11.64 21.27
CA GLN A 233 -5.95 11.14 21.19
C GLN A 233 -6.23 10.42 19.85
N ILE A 234 -7.31 9.63 19.77
CA ILE A 234 -7.81 9.08 18.49
C ILE A 234 -8.65 10.16 17.79
N PRO A 235 -8.44 10.49 16.49
CA PRO A 235 -7.62 9.77 15.49
C PRO A 235 -6.14 10.17 15.41
N ALA A 236 -5.67 11.19 16.12
CA ALA A 236 -4.27 11.66 16.03
C ALA A 236 -3.20 10.58 16.29
N ALA A 237 -3.47 9.58 17.14
CA ALA A 237 -2.54 8.47 17.37
C ALA A 237 -2.50 7.41 16.25
N LEU A 238 -3.28 7.55 15.17
CA LEU A 238 -3.33 6.57 14.07
C LEU A 238 -2.15 6.77 13.08
N PRO A 239 -1.54 5.69 12.53
CA PRO A 239 -0.20 5.77 11.94
C PRO A 239 0.01 6.71 10.74
N THR A 240 -1.04 7.02 9.96
CA THR A 240 -0.94 7.89 8.79
C THR A 240 -1.30 9.35 9.09
N VAL A 241 -1.97 9.61 10.22
CA VAL A 241 -2.36 10.96 10.64
C VAL A 241 -1.11 11.77 11.02
N LEU A 242 -1.15 13.08 10.77
CA LEU A 242 -0.19 14.03 11.30
C LEU A 242 -0.77 14.61 12.60
N ALA A 243 -0.28 14.13 13.73
CA ALA A 243 -0.70 14.62 15.04
C ALA A 243 -0.11 16.00 15.32
N VAL A 244 -0.88 16.91 15.91
CA VAL A 244 -0.42 18.25 16.26
C VAL A 244 -0.72 18.59 17.72
N GLY A 245 0.33 18.82 18.50
CA GLY A 245 0.28 19.28 19.88
C GLY A 245 0.72 20.73 20.05
N THR A 246 0.52 21.26 21.25
CA THR A 246 1.09 22.55 21.71
C THR A 246 2.27 22.32 22.65
N PRO A 247 3.17 23.31 22.84
CA PRO A 247 4.19 23.25 23.87
C PRO A 247 3.58 23.02 25.26
N ALA A 248 4.32 22.34 26.15
CA ALA A 248 3.88 22.15 27.53
C ALA A 248 3.97 23.47 28.31
N ARG A 249 2.89 23.84 29.03
CA ARG A 249 2.91 25.00 29.93
C ARG A 249 3.85 24.73 31.11
N GLN A 250 4.76 25.67 31.38
CA GLN A 250 5.71 25.55 32.50
C GLN A 250 5.04 25.67 33.89
N ASP A 251 3.83 26.23 33.96
CA ASP A 251 3.15 26.55 35.22
C ASP A 251 2.09 25.52 35.66
N THR A 252 2.52 24.32 36.08
CA THR A 252 1.64 23.47 36.90
C THR A 252 2.42 22.74 38.01
N PRO A 253 2.24 23.11 39.29
CA PRO A 253 2.97 22.46 40.38
C PRO A 253 2.50 21.01 40.58
N ALA A 254 3.45 20.11 40.80
CA ALA A 254 3.20 18.68 40.95
C ALA A 254 2.24 18.38 42.12
N ARG A 255 1.10 17.73 41.83
CA ARG A 255 0.19 17.23 42.86
C ARG A 255 0.80 16.04 43.58
N GLN A 256 1.33 16.30 44.76
CA GLN A 256 1.80 15.28 45.70
C GLN A 256 0.65 14.34 46.14
N GLY A 257 0.97 13.04 46.26
CA GLY A 257 0.41 12.10 47.23
C GLY A 257 -1.11 11.88 47.29
N ALA A 258 -1.55 10.72 46.79
CA ALA A 258 -2.69 10.00 47.38
C ALA A 258 -2.16 8.71 48.04
N PRO A 259 -2.57 8.37 49.28
CA PRO A 259 -1.94 7.28 50.03
C PRO A 259 -2.33 5.89 49.50
N ALA A 260 -1.38 4.96 49.58
CA ALA A 260 -1.59 3.57 49.20
C ALA A 260 -2.60 2.87 50.12
N ARG A 261 -3.46 2.03 49.56
CA ARG A 261 -4.20 1.03 50.35
C ARG A 261 -3.29 -0.17 50.62
N GLN A 262 -3.07 -0.48 51.88
CA GLN A 262 -2.37 -1.69 52.33
C GLN A 262 -3.19 -2.93 51.97
N GLY A 263 -2.56 -4.01 51.51
CA GLY A 263 -3.26 -5.27 51.25
C GLY A 263 -2.76 -6.15 50.09
N ALA A 264 -1.45 -6.24 49.83
CA ALA A 264 -0.86 -7.31 49.01
C ALA A 264 0.61 -7.53 49.40
N PRO A 265 1.09 -8.78 49.53
CA PRO A 265 2.46 -9.06 49.99
C PRO A 265 3.51 -8.78 48.90
N ALA A 266 4.67 -8.27 49.32
CA ALA A 266 5.76 -7.90 48.42
C ALA A 266 6.48 -9.12 47.84
N ARG A 267 6.80 -9.07 46.54
CA ARG A 267 7.93 -9.80 45.96
C ARG A 267 9.07 -8.81 45.75
N GLN A 268 10.16 -8.96 46.50
CA GLN A 268 11.39 -8.19 46.32
C GLN A 268 12.10 -8.66 45.03
N GLY A 269 12.61 -7.72 44.22
CA GLY A 269 13.34 -8.10 43.00
C GLY A 269 13.38 -7.09 41.85
N ALA A 270 13.24 -5.77 42.08
CA ALA A 270 13.53 -4.77 41.05
C ALA A 270 13.98 -3.43 41.69
N PRO A 271 15.04 -2.77 41.20
CA PRO A 271 15.48 -1.49 41.74
C PRO A 271 14.51 -0.36 41.37
N ILE A 272 14.12 0.43 42.37
CA ILE A 272 13.35 1.66 42.18
C ILE A 272 14.27 2.69 41.51
N ARG A 273 14.10 2.91 40.20
CA ARG A 273 14.72 4.07 39.53
C ARG A 273 13.96 5.33 39.90
N GLN A 274 14.69 6.33 40.40
CA GLN A 274 14.17 7.66 40.67
C GLN A 274 13.59 8.27 39.38
N VAL A 275 12.46 8.98 39.51
CA VAL A 275 11.83 9.68 38.39
C VAL A 275 12.56 11.02 38.19
N GLU A 276 13.55 11.02 37.31
CA GLU A 276 14.21 12.25 36.85
C GLU A 276 13.19 13.19 36.21
N HIS A 277 12.99 14.34 36.86
CA HIS A 277 12.24 15.45 36.29
C HIS A 277 13.13 16.14 35.24
N GLY A 278 12.85 15.96 33.95
CA GLY A 278 13.66 16.60 32.91
C GLY A 278 13.50 16.11 31.46
N ARG A 279 12.68 15.09 31.18
CA ARG A 279 12.43 14.65 29.80
C ARG A 279 11.16 15.28 29.25
N THR A 280 11.33 16.22 28.30
CA THR A 280 10.34 16.41 27.24
C THR A 280 10.07 15.03 26.62
N GLY A 281 8.81 14.59 26.67
CA GLY A 281 8.43 13.26 26.21
C GLY A 281 8.81 13.10 24.74
N ARG A 282 9.72 12.17 24.42
CA ARG A 282 9.99 11.80 23.02
C ARG A 282 8.65 11.38 22.39
N PRO A 283 8.30 11.88 21.19
CA PRO A 283 7.04 11.52 20.55
C PRO A 283 7.02 10.03 20.25
N SER A 284 6.03 9.33 20.78
CA SER A 284 5.78 7.92 20.49
C SER A 284 5.35 7.76 19.03
N GLY A 285 6.26 7.26 18.17
CA GLY A 285 5.95 6.89 16.79
C GLY A 285 6.21 7.93 15.70
N GLY A 286 6.96 9.01 15.95
CA GLY A 286 7.55 9.87 14.90
C GLY A 286 6.59 10.69 14.02
N ASN A 287 5.27 10.64 14.27
CA ASN A 287 4.23 11.26 13.44
C ASN A 287 3.57 12.51 14.07
N CYS A 288 4.26 13.18 15.01
CA CYS A 288 3.70 14.32 15.75
C CYS A 288 4.53 15.59 15.61
N LEU A 289 3.84 16.71 15.41
CA LEU A 289 4.38 18.07 15.40
C LEU A 289 3.91 18.85 16.62
N ILE A 290 4.74 19.79 17.05
CA ILE A 290 4.41 20.79 18.07
C ILE A 290 4.30 22.14 17.36
N THR A 291 3.25 22.90 17.63
CA THR A 291 3.06 24.23 17.06
C THR A 291 2.49 25.17 18.13
N PRO A 292 3.08 26.35 18.37
CA PRO A 292 2.51 27.35 19.26
C PRO A 292 1.11 27.74 18.80
N ALA A 293 0.13 27.65 19.70
CA ALA A 293 -1.26 28.01 19.45
C ALA A 293 -1.91 28.51 20.74
N GLU A 294 -1.38 29.62 21.25
CA GLU A 294 -1.93 30.35 22.40
C GLU A 294 -2.51 31.68 21.91
N SER A 295 -3.74 31.96 22.33
CA SER A 295 -4.50 33.16 22.01
C SER A 295 -4.73 33.41 20.51
N VAL A 296 -4.82 32.35 19.70
CA VAL A 296 -5.10 32.42 18.26
C VAL A 296 -6.45 33.12 18.02
N LEU A 297 -6.42 34.28 17.38
CA LEU A 297 -7.61 35.04 17.04
C LEU A 297 -8.45 34.31 15.98
N GLY A 298 -9.74 34.19 16.24
CA GLY A 298 -10.71 33.66 15.28
C GLY A 298 -12.10 34.26 15.44
N ALA A 299 -12.93 34.02 14.43
CA ALA A 299 -14.31 34.42 14.36
C ALA A 299 -15.17 33.59 15.32
N VAL A 300 -16.20 34.22 15.88
CA VAL A 300 -17.32 33.52 16.53
C VAL A 300 -18.64 33.91 15.86
N PRO A 301 -19.61 32.99 15.76
CA PRO A 301 -20.87 33.24 15.10
C PRO A 301 -21.59 34.49 15.61
N GLY A 302 -22.21 35.24 14.69
CA GLY A 302 -22.85 36.53 14.98
C GLY A 302 -21.91 37.74 14.95
N GLY A 303 -20.79 37.67 14.21
CA GLY A 303 -19.92 38.80 13.91
C GLY A 303 -18.85 39.14 14.98
N GLY A 304 -18.68 38.29 16.00
CA GLY A 304 -17.73 38.53 17.09
C GLY A 304 -16.35 37.92 16.83
N LEU A 305 -15.37 38.30 17.65
CA LEU A 305 -14.03 37.69 17.68
C LEU A 305 -13.72 37.09 19.05
N ALA A 306 -12.93 36.02 19.07
CA ALA A 306 -12.42 35.39 20.29
C ALA A 306 -10.99 34.87 20.11
N ALA A 307 -10.24 34.84 21.20
CA ALA A 307 -8.94 34.15 21.28
C ALA A 307 -9.16 32.67 21.63
N GLY A 308 -8.46 31.77 20.95
CA GLY A 308 -8.50 30.33 21.16
C GLY A 308 -7.10 29.77 21.48
N SER A 309 -7.02 28.84 22.43
CA SER A 309 -5.75 28.20 22.81
C SER A 309 -5.90 26.68 22.85
N GLY A 310 -4.91 25.95 22.31
CA GLY A 310 -4.84 24.49 22.39
C GLY A 310 -4.57 23.79 21.06
N SER A 311 -4.45 22.45 21.11
CA SER A 311 -4.09 21.62 19.96
C SER A 311 -5.09 21.67 18.80
N SER A 312 -6.37 22.00 19.06
CA SER A 312 -7.38 22.31 18.04
C SER A 312 -6.98 23.44 17.10
N PHE A 313 -6.37 24.50 17.63
CA PHE A 313 -5.91 25.66 16.87
C PHE A 313 -4.51 25.41 16.26
N ALA A 314 -3.67 24.63 16.94
CA ALA A 314 -2.39 24.18 16.37
C ALA A 314 -2.61 23.34 15.10
N ALA A 315 -3.56 22.38 15.13
CA ALA A 315 -3.95 21.58 13.98
C ALA A 315 -4.46 22.45 12.81
N ALA A 316 -5.24 23.49 13.10
CA ALA A 316 -5.73 24.44 12.10
C ALA A 316 -4.57 25.21 11.43
N VAL A 317 -3.60 25.72 12.21
CA VAL A 317 -2.42 26.40 11.70
C VAL A 317 -1.58 25.48 10.81
N VAL A 318 -1.28 24.25 11.26
CA VAL A 318 -0.53 23.26 10.46
C VAL A 318 -1.30 22.87 9.19
N SER A 319 -2.64 22.78 9.24
CA SER A 319 -3.47 22.49 8.07
C SER A 319 -3.46 23.60 7.03
N GLY A 320 -3.49 24.87 7.47
CA GLY A 320 -3.29 26.01 6.58
C GLY A 320 -1.89 26.02 5.97
N VAL A 321 -0.84 25.79 6.76
CA VAL A 321 0.54 25.71 6.27
C VAL A 321 0.70 24.59 5.23
N ALA A 322 0.15 23.40 5.48
CA ALA A 322 0.16 22.31 4.51
C ALA A 322 -0.53 22.72 3.20
N ALA A 323 -1.65 23.46 3.28
CA ALA A 323 -2.35 23.97 2.11
C ALA A 323 -1.56 25.04 1.34
N LEU A 324 -0.81 25.93 2.01
CA LEU A 324 0.10 26.87 1.36
C LEU A 324 1.24 26.14 0.63
N LEU A 325 1.87 25.14 1.25
CA LEU A 325 2.94 24.35 0.63
C LEU A 325 2.44 23.55 -0.59
N LEU A 326 1.23 22.98 -0.52
CA LEU A 326 0.55 22.38 -1.68
C LEU A 326 0.25 23.41 -2.77
N SER A 327 -0.14 24.62 -2.40
CA SER A 327 -0.40 25.70 -3.35
C SER A 327 0.87 26.13 -4.07
N LEU A 328 2.00 26.19 -3.37
CA LEU A 328 3.31 26.51 -3.94
C LEU A 328 3.77 25.46 -4.97
N LEU A 329 3.58 24.15 -4.68
CA LEU A 329 3.79 23.07 -5.67
C LEU A 329 2.98 23.32 -6.95
N VAL A 330 1.69 23.59 -6.77
CA VAL A 330 0.68 23.70 -7.84
C VAL A 330 0.78 25.00 -8.64
N GLN A 331 1.31 26.07 -8.06
CA GLN A 331 1.69 27.32 -8.74
C GLN A 331 2.98 27.17 -9.55
N ARG A 332 3.86 26.23 -9.17
CA ARG A 332 5.11 25.90 -9.88
C ARG A 332 4.96 24.78 -10.91
N GLY A 333 3.72 24.42 -11.27
CA GLY A 333 3.43 23.45 -12.32
C GLY A 333 3.53 21.98 -11.91
N HIS A 334 3.74 21.68 -10.63
CA HIS A 334 3.73 20.31 -10.12
C HIS A 334 2.31 19.90 -9.65
N PRO A 335 1.93 18.62 -9.72
CA PRO A 335 0.71 18.14 -9.09
C PRO A 335 0.79 18.29 -7.56
N PRO A 336 -0.35 18.39 -6.85
CA PRO A 336 -0.36 18.43 -5.39
C PRO A 336 0.17 17.10 -4.81
N ASP A 337 1.24 17.18 -4.01
CA ASP A 337 1.93 16.03 -3.41
C ASP A 337 1.84 16.11 -1.89
N THR A 338 0.77 15.56 -1.33
CA THR A 338 0.45 15.59 0.11
C THR A 338 1.41 14.73 0.94
N ALA A 339 1.96 13.67 0.35
CA ALA A 339 2.99 12.83 0.98
C ALA A 339 4.31 13.59 1.13
N LEU A 340 4.73 14.33 0.09
CA LEU A 340 5.89 15.23 0.16
C LEU A 340 5.65 16.34 1.19
N VAL A 341 4.46 16.97 1.20
CA VAL A 341 4.15 18.03 2.17
C VAL A 341 4.15 17.50 3.62
N ARG A 342 3.54 16.34 3.89
CA ARG A 342 3.64 15.64 5.19
C ARG A 342 5.09 15.39 5.59
N ALA A 343 5.92 14.93 4.65
CA ALA A 343 7.32 14.66 4.88
C ALA A 343 8.11 15.93 5.20
N VAL A 344 8.02 17.01 4.42
CA VAL A 344 8.80 18.24 4.71
C VAL A 344 8.39 18.89 6.04
N LEU A 345 7.12 18.81 6.43
CA LEU A 345 6.64 19.28 7.74
C LEU A 345 7.23 18.47 8.90
N LEU A 346 7.19 17.13 8.85
CA LEU A 346 7.81 16.28 9.88
C LEU A 346 9.34 16.44 9.93
N ARG A 347 9.97 16.70 8.78
CA ARG A 347 11.43 16.88 8.67
C ARG A 347 11.92 18.23 9.16
N SER A 348 11.15 19.30 8.99
CA SER A 348 11.59 20.63 9.41
C SER A 348 11.71 20.71 10.93
N ALA A 349 10.85 19.98 11.64
CA ALA A 349 10.88 19.78 13.08
C ALA A 349 12.09 19.00 13.65
N ALA A 350 13.07 18.67 12.80
CA ALA A 350 14.33 18.04 13.17
C ALA A 350 15.56 18.95 12.90
N GLY A 351 15.35 20.24 12.61
CA GLY A 351 16.40 21.22 12.31
C GLY A 351 17.26 21.64 13.51
N THR A 352 18.46 22.15 13.23
CA THR A 352 19.38 22.72 14.24
C THR A 352 19.06 24.20 14.47
N GLY A 353 18.01 24.49 15.22
CA GLY A 353 17.62 25.86 15.58
C GLY A 353 16.36 25.95 16.44
N THR A 354 15.35 25.14 16.11
CA THR A 354 14.10 25.03 16.88
C THR A 354 14.16 23.88 17.90
N PRO A 355 13.37 23.91 18.99
CA PRO A 355 13.30 22.78 19.91
C PRO A 355 12.73 21.54 19.22
N PRO A 356 13.29 20.33 19.43
CA PRO A 356 12.89 19.13 18.68
C PRO A 356 11.38 18.89 18.64
N GLY A 357 10.85 18.61 17.46
CA GLY A 357 9.42 18.39 17.23
C GLY A 357 8.60 19.66 16.93
N HIS A 358 9.17 20.87 17.03
CA HIS A 358 8.44 22.11 16.71
C HIS A 358 8.43 22.40 15.21
N LEU A 359 7.31 22.89 14.67
CA LEU A 359 7.19 23.30 13.28
C LEU A 359 8.18 24.45 12.95
N ASP A 360 9.19 24.15 12.15
CA ASP A 360 9.99 25.15 11.44
C ASP A 360 9.42 25.34 10.03
N LEU A 361 8.93 26.54 9.71
CA LEU A 361 8.28 26.82 8.44
C LEU A 361 9.28 27.18 7.32
N ASP A 362 10.36 27.90 7.64
CA ASP A 362 11.39 28.24 6.65
C ASP A 362 12.17 26.98 6.22
N ALA A 363 12.46 26.07 7.15
CA ALA A 363 13.07 24.78 6.83
C ALA A 363 12.09 23.87 6.07
N ALA A 364 10.78 23.89 6.36
CA ALA A 364 9.79 23.14 5.57
C ALA A 364 9.75 23.65 4.12
N ARG A 365 9.74 24.97 3.93
CA ARG A 365 9.83 25.61 2.61
C ARG A 365 11.13 25.25 1.90
N ALA A 366 12.28 25.42 2.54
CA ALA A 366 13.59 25.12 1.94
C ALA A 366 13.77 23.62 1.61
N LEU A 367 13.14 22.72 2.36
CA LEU A 367 13.10 21.29 2.04
C LEU A 367 12.19 21.00 0.83
N LEU A 368 11.10 21.76 0.66
CA LEU A 368 10.23 21.70 -0.51
C LEU A 368 10.96 22.20 -1.77
N GLU A 369 11.68 23.34 -1.67
CA GLU A 369 12.51 23.89 -2.76
C GLU A 369 13.50 22.85 -3.29
N ARG A 370 14.29 22.24 -2.39
CA ARG A 370 15.26 21.21 -2.74
C ARG A 370 14.56 20.00 -3.38
N ALA A 371 13.44 19.57 -2.80
CA ALA A 371 12.67 18.45 -3.33
C ALA A 371 12.04 18.70 -4.71
N LEU A 372 11.89 19.97 -5.13
CA LEU A 372 11.49 20.38 -6.48
C LEU A 372 12.68 20.49 -7.44
N ALA A 373 13.81 21.06 -6.98
CA ALA A 373 15.05 21.12 -7.76
C ALA A 373 15.57 19.73 -8.16
N ASP A 374 15.37 18.71 -7.31
CA ASP A 374 15.69 17.32 -7.62
C ASP A 374 14.72 16.66 -8.64
N ARG A 375 13.61 17.32 -9.01
CA ARG A 375 12.50 16.76 -9.82
C ARG A 375 12.42 17.35 -11.24
N VAL A 376 13.54 17.84 -11.79
CA VAL A 376 13.60 18.37 -13.17
C VAL A 376 13.17 17.28 -14.18
N PRO A 377 12.15 17.52 -15.02
CA PRO A 377 11.82 16.62 -16.13
C PRO A 377 12.94 16.64 -17.18
N PRO A 378 13.21 15.55 -17.91
CA PRO A 378 14.16 15.58 -19.02
C PRO A 378 13.66 16.52 -20.12
N GLN A 379 14.20 17.74 -20.16
CA GLN A 379 14.00 18.64 -21.29
C GLN A 379 14.66 18.04 -22.52
N ARG A 380 13.99 18.17 -23.68
CA ARG A 380 14.52 17.77 -24.99
C ARG A 380 15.79 18.56 -25.29
N ALA A 381 16.96 17.97 -25.05
CA ALA A 381 18.22 18.48 -25.60
C ALA A 381 18.22 18.30 -27.13
N LYS A 382 18.41 19.40 -27.87
CA LYS A 382 18.65 19.34 -29.31
C LYS A 382 20.00 18.68 -29.57
N ALA A 383 20.12 17.98 -30.71
CA ALA A 383 21.39 17.42 -31.16
C ALA A 383 22.48 18.51 -31.25
N GLY A 384 23.61 18.26 -30.60
CA GLY A 384 24.81 19.09 -30.58
C GLY A 384 26.04 18.19 -30.57
N GLN A 385 27.01 18.50 -31.43
CA GLN A 385 28.05 17.60 -31.93
C GLN A 385 29.10 17.14 -30.88
N ARG A 386 29.55 15.89 -31.06
CA ARG A 386 30.91 15.33 -30.83
C ARG A 386 31.72 15.70 -29.57
N GLU A 387 32.20 14.66 -28.88
CA GLU A 387 33.62 14.29 -28.97
C GLU A 387 33.83 12.78 -28.69
N GLU A 388 34.90 12.20 -29.24
CA GLU A 388 35.11 10.74 -29.34
C GLU A 388 36.48 10.39 -28.73
N LEU A 389 36.51 9.46 -27.77
CA LEU A 389 37.73 8.99 -27.09
C LEU A 389 37.99 7.51 -27.40
N PRO A 390 39.25 7.08 -27.51
CA PRO A 390 39.61 5.88 -28.27
C PRO A 390 39.31 4.56 -27.55
N ARG A 391 38.92 3.55 -28.34
CA ARG A 391 38.75 2.17 -27.88
C ARG A 391 40.10 1.48 -27.71
N PRO A 392 40.31 0.67 -26.65
CA PRO A 392 41.39 -0.33 -26.62
C PRO A 392 41.14 -1.41 -27.67
N ALA A 393 42.21 -1.98 -28.23
CA ALA A 393 42.13 -3.05 -29.22
C ALA A 393 41.69 -4.40 -28.61
N PRO A 394 41.03 -5.29 -29.40
CA PRO A 394 40.62 -6.61 -28.92
C PRO A 394 41.81 -7.58 -28.86
N THR A 395 41.83 -8.43 -27.83
CA THR A 395 42.63 -9.67 -27.81
C THR A 395 41.97 -10.77 -28.66
N PRO A 396 42.75 -11.67 -29.29
CA PRO A 396 42.23 -12.68 -30.20
C PRO A 396 41.41 -13.78 -29.50
N PRO A 397 40.57 -14.53 -30.23
CA PRO A 397 39.69 -15.55 -29.67
C PRO A 397 40.46 -16.86 -29.39
N ASP A 398 40.08 -17.55 -28.31
CA ASP A 398 40.20 -19.00 -28.24
C ASP A 398 39.01 -19.62 -28.99
N ASP A 399 39.30 -20.59 -29.87
CA ASP A 399 38.31 -21.22 -30.74
C ASP A 399 37.41 -22.20 -29.98
N ASP A 400 36.12 -21.85 -29.85
CA ASP A 400 35.02 -22.79 -29.59
C ASP A 400 33.93 -22.54 -30.66
N PRO A 401 33.38 -23.58 -31.32
CA PRO A 401 32.45 -23.40 -32.44
C PRO A 401 31.12 -22.76 -31.98
N PRO A 402 30.43 -22.00 -32.85
CA PRO A 402 29.29 -21.19 -32.46
C PRO A 402 28.11 -22.05 -31.99
N ALA A 403 27.90 -22.11 -30.68
CA ALA A 403 26.72 -22.68 -30.07
C ALA A 403 25.50 -21.78 -30.34
N ASN A 404 24.79 -22.08 -31.43
CA ASN A 404 23.53 -21.48 -31.90
C ASN A 404 22.73 -20.68 -30.87
N GLY A 405 22.34 -19.45 -31.25
CA GLY A 405 21.44 -18.61 -30.45
C GLY A 405 20.20 -19.40 -30.02
N ARG A 406 19.91 -19.39 -28.70
CA ARG A 406 19.08 -20.40 -28.01
C ARG A 406 17.57 -20.24 -28.22
N SER A 407 17.14 -20.06 -29.46
CA SER A 407 15.75 -20.08 -29.90
C SER A 407 15.40 -21.41 -30.56
N ALA A 408 14.36 -22.10 -30.10
CA ALA A 408 13.84 -23.29 -30.76
C ALA A 408 12.58 -22.95 -31.56
N GLY A 409 12.76 -22.71 -32.85
CA GLY A 409 11.68 -22.39 -33.78
C GLY A 409 12.21 -21.84 -35.10
N ARG A 410 11.31 -21.58 -36.05
CA ARG A 410 11.65 -21.07 -37.38
C ARG A 410 11.94 -19.57 -37.43
N TYR A 411 12.07 -18.88 -36.29
CA TYR A 411 12.12 -17.42 -36.20
C TYR A 411 13.15 -16.93 -35.16
N THR A 412 13.81 -15.81 -35.46
CA THR A 412 14.66 -15.05 -34.53
C THR A 412 14.34 -13.56 -34.55
N VAL A 413 14.77 -12.84 -33.52
CA VAL A 413 14.58 -11.39 -33.40
C VAL A 413 15.45 -10.67 -34.42
N SER A 414 14.80 -9.84 -35.25
CA SER A 414 15.45 -9.08 -36.31
C SER A 414 16.54 -8.16 -35.76
N GLU A 415 17.58 -7.91 -36.55
CA GLU A 415 18.66 -7.02 -36.13
C GLU A 415 18.16 -5.60 -35.82
N ASP A 416 17.19 -5.10 -36.60
CA ASP A 416 16.55 -3.82 -36.31
C ASP A 416 15.89 -3.84 -34.93
N ALA A 417 14.97 -4.78 -34.66
CA ALA A 417 14.27 -4.84 -33.38
C ALA A 417 15.23 -5.01 -32.19
N ARG A 418 16.33 -5.77 -32.35
CA ARG A 418 17.37 -5.90 -31.32
C ARG A 418 18.03 -4.55 -31.00
N ARG A 419 18.34 -3.73 -32.01
CA ARG A 419 18.93 -2.39 -31.85
C ARG A 419 17.91 -1.36 -31.37
N THR A 420 16.77 -1.23 -32.06
CA THR A 420 15.79 -0.14 -31.88
C THR A 420 14.89 -0.33 -30.67
N ARG A 421 14.44 -1.56 -30.39
CA ARG A 421 13.49 -1.86 -29.32
C ARG A 421 14.12 -2.51 -28.10
N TYR A 422 15.07 -3.43 -28.29
CA TYR A 422 15.62 -4.25 -27.22
C TYR A 422 17.03 -3.83 -26.74
N ARG A 423 17.40 -2.56 -26.95
CA ARG A 423 18.64 -1.92 -26.43
C ARG A 423 19.92 -2.70 -26.78
N ASP A 424 20.09 -3.02 -28.06
CA ASP A 424 21.26 -3.70 -28.60
C ASP A 424 21.52 -5.09 -27.98
N VAL A 425 20.46 -5.85 -27.70
CA VAL A 425 20.57 -7.24 -27.23
C VAL A 425 21.32 -8.11 -28.25
N PRO A 426 22.34 -8.89 -27.85
CA PRO A 426 23.06 -9.76 -28.77
C PRO A 426 22.16 -10.90 -29.30
N PRO A 427 22.46 -11.50 -30.46
CA PRO A 427 21.57 -12.46 -31.13
C PRO A 427 21.22 -13.66 -30.24
N ASP A 428 22.19 -14.10 -29.46
CA ASP A 428 22.19 -15.21 -28.52
C ASP A 428 21.89 -14.79 -27.07
N GLY A 429 21.67 -13.49 -26.81
CA GLY A 429 21.34 -12.94 -25.49
C GLY A 429 19.85 -12.80 -25.19
N PHE A 430 18.97 -12.93 -26.19
CA PHE A 430 17.53 -12.72 -25.99
C PHE A 430 16.96 -13.70 -24.96
N GLY A 431 16.27 -13.17 -23.95
CA GLY A 431 15.71 -13.94 -22.84
C GLY A 431 16.69 -14.35 -21.73
N ALA A 432 17.91 -13.79 -21.73
CA ALA A 432 18.84 -13.88 -20.62
C ALA A 432 19.25 -12.46 -20.14
N VAL A 433 19.91 -12.39 -18.99
CA VAL A 433 20.53 -11.16 -18.50
C VAL A 433 22.00 -11.38 -18.14
N VAL A 434 22.87 -10.51 -18.65
CA VAL A 434 24.26 -10.37 -18.22
C VAL A 434 24.27 -9.47 -16.98
N VAL A 435 24.71 -10.03 -15.86
CA VAL A 435 24.91 -9.29 -14.62
C VAL A 435 26.35 -8.81 -14.54
N GLU A 436 26.54 -7.51 -14.35
CA GLU A 436 27.86 -6.91 -14.20
C GLU A 436 28.24 -6.80 -12.72
N LEU A 437 29.38 -7.40 -12.37
CA LEU A 437 29.94 -7.32 -11.03
C LEU A 437 30.79 -6.04 -10.88
N PRO A 438 30.92 -5.49 -9.66
CA PRO A 438 31.66 -4.25 -9.43
C PRO A 438 33.18 -4.32 -9.68
N ASP A 439 33.73 -5.53 -9.84
CA ASP A 439 35.13 -5.79 -10.21
C ASP A 439 35.33 -5.91 -11.74
N GLY A 440 34.28 -5.69 -12.53
CA GLY A 440 34.29 -5.80 -13.99
C GLY A 440 34.03 -7.19 -14.53
N ARG A 441 33.93 -8.23 -13.68
CA ARG A 441 33.49 -9.57 -14.12
C ARG A 441 32.02 -9.55 -14.50
N THR A 442 31.59 -10.51 -15.32
CA THR A 442 30.18 -10.67 -15.69
C THR A 442 29.77 -12.14 -15.70
N TYR A 443 28.52 -12.43 -15.38
CA TYR A 443 27.91 -13.75 -15.56
C TYR A 443 26.53 -13.64 -16.18
N THR A 444 26.07 -14.70 -16.85
CA THR A 444 24.78 -14.71 -17.57
C THR A 444 23.77 -15.55 -16.82
N VAL A 445 22.54 -15.04 -16.69
CA VAL A 445 21.40 -15.74 -16.09
C VAL A 445 20.33 -15.96 -17.15
N ASP A 446 20.01 -17.22 -17.42
CA ASP A 446 18.84 -17.62 -18.22
C ASP A 446 17.58 -17.39 -17.36
N ASP A 447 16.97 -16.19 -17.49
CA ASP A 447 15.88 -15.74 -16.62
C ASP A 447 14.49 -15.80 -17.26
N LEU A 448 14.35 -15.37 -18.52
CA LEU A 448 13.11 -15.41 -19.31
C LEU A 448 12.99 -16.68 -20.19
N ARG A 449 14.08 -17.42 -20.34
CA ARG A 449 14.14 -18.73 -21.04
C ARG A 449 13.45 -19.83 -20.22
N TYR A 450 12.90 -20.82 -20.91
CA TYR A 450 12.18 -21.95 -20.33
C TYR A 450 12.60 -23.28 -20.95
N PRO A 451 12.34 -24.43 -20.28
CA PRO A 451 12.55 -25.75 -20.85
C PRO A 451 11.76 -25.92 -22.16
N LEU A 452 12.44 -26.43 -23.18
CA LEU A 452 11.87 -26.71 -24.50
C LEU A 452 11.58 -28.21 -24.63
N ALA A 453 10.69 -28.56 -25.57
CA ALA A 453 10.21 -29.95 -25.73
C ALA A 453 11.28 -30.93 -26.24
N ASP A 454 12.42 -30.43 -26.72
CA ASP A 454 13.60 -31.19 -27.14
C ASP A 454 14.44 -31.71 -25.96
N GLY A 455 14.15 -31.30 -24.72
CA GLY A 455 14.95 -31.66 -23.54
C GLY A 455 16.31 -30.98 -23.47
N GLY A 456 16.56 -29.97 -24.31
CA GLY A 456 17.80 -29.23 -24.38
C GLY A 456 18.01 -28.22 -23.23
N ARG A 457 19.04 -27.39 -23.36
CA ARG A 457 19.25 -26.23 -22.47
C ARG A 457 18.05 -25.27 -22.60
N PRO A 458 17.64 -24.55 -21.53
CA PRO A 458 16.55 -23.59 -21.61
C PRO A 458 16.73 -22.56 -22.73
N GLY A 459 15.65 -22.28 -23.43
CA GLY A 459 15.62 -21.38 -24.58
C GLY A 459 14.27 -20.68 -24.71
N MET A 460 13.97 -20.17 -25.91
CA MET A 460 12.66 -19.56 -26.20
C MET A 460 12.13 -20.04 -27.54
N ARG A 461 10.84 -20.38 -27.61
CA ARG A 461 10.15 -20.65 -28.88
C ARG A 461 9.48 -19.37 -29.34
N LEU A 462 10.11 -18.66 -30.27
CA LEU A 462 9.62 -17.39 -30.80
C LEU A 462 8.54 -17.62 -31.86
N VAL A 463 7.42 -16.90 -31.75
CA VAL A 463 6.26 -17.00 -32.66
C VAL A 463 5.84 -15.58 -33.06
N PRO A 464 5.76 -15.25 -34.36
CA PRO A 464 5.20 -13.98 -34.79
C PRO A 464 3.68 -14.00 -34.64
N ALA A 465 3.14 -12.92 -34.09
CA ALA A 465 1.73 -12.61 -34.19
C ALA A 465 1.53 -11.12 -34.47
N ALA A 466 0.35 -10.75 -34.95
CA ALA A 466 -0.08 -9.37 -35.11
C ALA A 466 -1.54 -9.24 -34.66
N ASP A 467 -1.91 -8.05 -34.15
CA ASP A 467 -3.24 -7.78 -33.62
C ASP A 467 -4.36 -8.03 -34.67
N GLU A 468 -4.39 -7.21 -35.73
CA GLU A 468 -5.42 -7.24 -36.79
C GLU A 468 -4.82 -7.36 -38.19
N ARG A 469 -3.49 -7.21 -38.32
CA ARG A 469 -2.77 -7.35 -39.59
C ARG A 469 -2.60 -8.85 -39.89
N PRO A 470 -2.89 -9.33 -41.12
CA PRO A 470 -2.54 -10.69 -41.51
C PRO A 470 -1.03 -10.81 -41.76
N ILE A 471 -0.44 -11.94 -41.36
CA ILE A 471 0.97 -12.24 -41.55
C ILE A 471 1.15 -12.92 -42.92
N THR A 472 2.22 -12.57 -43.62
CA THR A 472 2.63 -13.27 -44.85
C THR A 472 3.77 -14.23 -44.51
N LEU A 473 3.56 -15.51 -44.77
CA LEU A 473 4.53 -16.57 -44.52
C LEU A 473 5.61 -16.59 -45.62
N PRO A 474 6.77 -17.25 -45.40
CA PRO A 474 7.83 -17.37 -46.42
C PRO A 474 7.39 -18.08 -47.71
N ASP A 475 6.33 -18.90 -47.64
CA ASP A 475 5.70 -19.56 -48.80
C ASP A 475 4.74 -18.63 -49.59
N GLY A 476 4.65 -17.34 -49.21
CA GLY A 476 3.76 -16.34 -49.80
C GLY A 476 2.30 -16.40 -49.32
N ARG A 477 1.93 -17.41 -48.51
CA ARG A 477 0.57 -17.55 -47.97
C ARG A 477 0.30 -16.50 -46.91
N ARG A 478 -0.90 -15.91 -46.94
CA ARG A 478 -1.38 -14.99 -45.91
C ARG A 478 -2.23 -15.74 -44.89
N VAL A 479 -1.94 -15.54 -43.61
CA VAL A 479 -2.70 -16.09 -42.47
C VAL A 479 -3.20 -14.96 -41.57
N PRO A 480 -4.26 -15.16 -40.76
CA PRO A 480 -4.63 -14.20 -39.72
C PRO A 480 -3.44 -13.89 -38.80
N GLY A 481 -3.39 -12.68 -38.24
CA GLY A 481 -2.26 -12.26 -37.39
C GLY A 481 -2.04 -13.15 -36.16
N TYR A 482 -3.08 -13.84 -35.69
CA TYR A 482 -3.00 -14.83 -34.61
C TYR A 482 -2.85 -16.29 -35.08
N GLY A 483 -2.91 -16.56 -36.39
CA GLY A 483 -3.09 -17.91 -36.94
C GLY A 483 -2.00 -18.89 -36.51
N LEU A 484 -0.74 -18.48 -36.59
CA LEU A 484 0.40 -19.29 -36.16
C LEU A 484 0.39 -19.60 -34.64
N LEU A 485 -0.12 -18.66 -33.84
CA LEU A 485 -0.22 -18.79 -32.39
C LEU A 485 -1.34 -19.77 -31.99
N ASP A 486 -2.53 -19.59 -32.56
CA ASP A 486 -3.67 -20.49 -32.34
C ASP A 486 -3.35 -21.91 -32.81
N ASP A 487 -2.78 -22.05 -34.01
CA ASP A 487 -2.33 -23.34 -34.56
C ASP A 487 -1.31 -24.03 -33.65
N LEU A 488 -0.35 -23.29 -33.08
CA LEU A 488 0.62 -23.86 -32.15
C LEU A 488 -0.05 -24.31 -30.86
N LEU A 489 -0.86 -23.45 -30.24
CA LEU A 489 -1.57 -23.78 -28.99
C LEU A 489 -2.47 -25.00 -29.17
N ARG A 490 -3.21 -25.08 -30.28
CA ARG A 490 -4.08 -26.22 -30.60
C ARG A 490 -3.29 -27.52 -30.72
N ARG A 491 -2.19 -27.54 -31.49
CA ARG A 491 -1.30 -28.70 -31.59
C ARG A 491 -0.70 -29.10 -30.23
N GLU A 492 -0.20 -28.13 -29.49
CA GLU A 492 0.47 -28.33 -28.19
C GLU A 492 -0.47 -28.76 -27.05
N THR A 493 -1.79 -28.67 -27.24
CA THR A 493 -2.78 -29.02 -26.23
C THR A 493 -3.85 -30.01 -26.70
N GLY A 494 -3.78 -30.49 -27.95
CA GLY A 494 -4.71 -31.47 -28.51
C GLY A 494 -6.12 -30.93 -28.76
N LEU A 495 -6.27 -29.62 -28.98
CA LEU A 495 -7.57 -28.99 -29.26
C LEU A 495 -7.94 -29.13 -30.75
N ARG A 496 -9.22 -29.39 -31.02
CA ARG A 496 -9.80 -29.34 -32.36
C ARG A 496 -9.97 -27.89 -32.83
N PRO A 497 -10.23 -27.61 -34.12
CA PRO A 497 -10.44 -26.23 -34.62
C PRO A 497 -11.54 -25.45 -33.90
N GLU A 498 -12.62 -26.12 -33.50
CA GLU A 498 -13.79 -25.56 -32.83
C GLU A 498 -13.64 -25.42 -31.30
N ASP A 499 -12.65 -26.07 -30.69
CA ASP A 499 -12.47 -26.02 -29.23
C ASP A 499 -11.94 -24.64 -28.78
N PRO A 500 -12.33 -24.14 -27.59
CA PRO A 500 -11.87 -22.85 -27.10
C PRO A 500 -10.38 -22.89 -26.74
N VAL A 501 -9.65 -21.85 -27.14
CA VAL A 501 -8.25 -21.61 -26.73
C VAL A 501 -8.24 -20.81 -25.43
N TYR A 502 -7.46 -21.24 -24.45
CA TYR A 502 -7.21 -20.48 -23.22
C TYR A 502 -5.79 -20.74 -22.71
N ALA A 503 -5.02 -19.68 -22.48
CA ALA A 503 -3.67 -19.74 -21.92
C ALA A 503 -3.40 -18.48 -21.09
N LEU A 504 -2.53 -18.56 -20.07
CA LEU A 504 -2.07 -17.37 -19.34
C LEU A 504 -0.90 -16.73 -20.08
N ILE A 505 -0.95 -15.43 -20.35
CA ILE A 505 0.12 -14.69 -21.03
C ILE A 505 0.79 -13.71 -20.06
N SER A 506 2.10 -13.83 -19.89
CA SER A 506 2.89 -12.89 -19.09
C SER A 506 3.76 -12.03 -19.99
N TYR A 507 3.57 -10.72 -19.90
CA TYR A 507 4.33 -9.72 -20.65
C TYR A 507 5.70 -9.46 -20.00
N ILE A 508 6.74 -9.51 -20.82
CA ILE A 508 8.14 -9.57 -20.38
C ILE A 508 8.94 -8.35 -20.87
N ARG A 509 10.14 -8.18 -20.32
CA ARG A 509 11.05 -7.05 -20.57
C ARG A 509 12.44 -7.53 -21.04
N PRO A 510 12.59 -8.03 -22.29
CA PRO A 510 13.86 -8.51 -22.82
C PRO A 510 14.91 -7.40 -22.97
N GLU A 511 14.50 -6.12 -23.01
CA GLU A 511 15.40 -4.97 -23.05
C GLU A 511 16.20 -4.75 -21.74
N GLU A 512 15.86 -5.47 -20.66
CA GLU A 512 16.63 -5.52 -19.42
C GLU A 512 17.65 -6.69 -19.46
N HIS A 513 18.42 -6.80 -20.55
CA HIS A 513 19.37 -7.90 -20.82
C HIS A 513 20.80 -7.68 -20.28
N ARG A 514 21.13 -6.47 -19.80
CA ARG A 514 22.44 -6.16 -19.20
C ARG A 514 22.27 -5.16 -18.07
N LEU A 515 22.67 -5.54 -16.85
CA LEU A 515 22.44 -4.76 -15.64
C LEU A 515 23.59 -4.90 -14.63
N PRO A 516 24.04 -3.80 -13.99
CA PRO A 516 24.87 -3.88 -12.80
C PRO A 516 24.16 -4.63 -11.66
N LEU A 517 24.91 -5.42 -10.89
CA LEU A 517 24.42 -6.21 -9.75
C LEU A 517 23.51 -5.41 -8.80
N THR A 518 23.90 -4.17 -8.49
CA THR A 518 23.18 -3.24 -7.59
C THR A 518 21.86 -2.70 -8.16
N GLN A 519 21.64 -2.82 -9.47
CA GLN A 519 20.41 -2.36 -10.13
C GLN A 519 19.35 -3.46 -10.27
N LEU A 520 19.70 -4.74 -10.10
CA LEU A 520 18.77 -5.85 -10.20
C LEU A 520 17.49 -5.70 -9.35
N PRO A 521 17.53 -5.23 -8.08
CA PRO A 521 16.32 -5.04 -7.28
C PRO A 521 15.38 -3.96 -7.82
N ASN A 522 15.95 -2.94 -8.49
CA ASN A 522 15.25 -1.71 -8.87
C ASN A 522 14.54 -1.82 -10.23
N GLY A 523 14.84 -2.84 -11.03
CA GLY A 523 14.21 -3.13 -12.32
C GLY A 523 13.03 -4.09 -12.22
N THR A 524 12.69 -4.74 -13.34
CA THR A 524 11.68 -5.82 -13.33
C THR A 524 12.25 -7.18 -12.89
N LYS A 525 13.55 -7.29 -12.61
CA LYS A 525 14.23 -8.55 -12.22
C LYS A 525 13.83 -9.08 -10.85
N LEU A 526 13.38 -8.25 -9.91
CA LEU A 526 12.69 -8.75 -8.70
C LEU A 526 11.45 -9.61 -9.05
N ARG A 527 10.84 -9.37 -10.22
CA ARG A 527 9.76 -10.15 -10.83
C ARG A 527 10.23 -10.90 -12.09
N ILE A 528 11.50 -11.31 -12.14
CA ILE A 528 12.09 -12.11 -13.24
C ILE A 528 11.82 -11.52 -14.63
N GLY A 529 11.85 -10.18 -14.78
CA GLY A 529 11.60 -9.53 -16.07
C GLY A 529 10.12 -9.41 -16.47
N HIS A 530 9.17 -9.85 -15.63
CA HIS A 530 7.74 -9.80 -15.95
C HIS A 530 7.07 -8.51 -15.45
N ARG A 531 6.26 -7.88 -16.31
CA ARG A 531 5.56 -6.62 -16.02
C ARG A 531 4.06 -6.80 -15.75
N HIS A 532 3.38 -7.64 -16.52
CA HIS A 532 1.93 -7.83 -16.49
C HIS A 532 1.57 -9.28 -16.79
N ILE A 533 0.40 -9.75 -16.32
CA ILE A 533 -0.15 -11.07 -16.63
C ILE A 533 -1.63 -10.94 -16.99
N ALA A 534 -2.01 -11.61 -18.06
CA ALA A 534 -3.34 -11.65 -18.65
C ALA A 534 -3.70 -13.10 -19.03
N ALA A 535 -4.86 -13.31 -19.67
CA ALA A 535 -5.12 -14.55 -20.40
C ALA A 535 -5.28 -14.27 -21.89
N TYR A 536 -4.76 -15.17 -22.72
CA TYR A 536 -5.01 -15.25 -24.15
C TYR A 536 -6.19 -16.21 -24.38
N VAL A 537 -7.19 -15.73 -25.12
CA VAL A 537 -8.49 -16.40 -25.29
C VAL A 537 -8.75 -16.88 -26.73
N GLY A 538 -7.71 -16.88 -27.57
CA GLY A 538 -7.77 -17.21 -29.00
C GLY A 538 -7.97 -15.99 -29.89
N GLN A 539 -7.83 -16.16 -31.21
CA GLN A 539 -8.17 -15.15 -32.22
C GLN A 539 -7.51 -13.76 -32.02
N GLY A 540 -6.30 -13.71 -31.44
CA GLY A 540 -5.58 -12.46 -31.18
C GLY A 540 -6.14 -11.65 -30.00
N ARG A 541 -7.06 -12.23 -29.22
CA ARG A 541 -7.73 -11.56 -28.10
C ARG A 541 -7.22 -12.03 -26.75
N THR A 542 -7.30 -11.12 -25.79
CA THR A 542 -6.83 -11.27 -24.41
C THR A 542 -7.81 -10.64 -23.44
N THR A 543 -7.84 -11.15 -22.22
CA THR A 543 -8.58 -10.60 -21.08
C THR A 543 -7.57 -10.02 -20.08
N GLN A 544 -7.67 -8.73 -19.80
CA GLN A 544 -6.65 -7.98 -19.05
C GLN A 544 -7.25 -7.11 -17.95
N VAL A 545 -6.42 -6.85 -16.94
CA VAL A 545 -6.75 -6.01 -15.79
C VAL A 545 -5.69 -4.92 -15.72
N LEU A 546 -6.05 -3.73 -16.19
CA LEU A 546 -5.15 -2.60 -16.38
C LEU A 546 -5.60 -1.38 -15.56
N PRO A 547 -4.67 -0.50 -15.12
CA PRO A 547 -5.03 0.77 -14.51
C PRO A 547 -5.67 1.72 -15.53
N LEU A 548 -6.45 2.68 -15.02
CA LEU A 548 -7.34 3.57 -15.81
C LEU A 548 -6.67 4.43 -16.91
N ASN A 549 -5.33 4.50 -16.96
CA ASN A 549 -4.56 5.36 -17.87
C ASN A 549 -3.60 4.58 -18.81
N THR A 550 -3.92 3.34 -19.19
CA THR A 550 -3.06 2.57 -20.12
C THR A 550 -3.32 2.88 -21.60
N THR A 551 -2.25 2.88 -22.40
CA THR A 551 -2.25 3.00 -23.87
C THR A 551 -2.59 1.70 -24.62
N TRP A 552 -3.14 0.71 -23.92
CA TRP A 552 -3.37 -0.63 -24.47
C TRP A 552 -4.67 -0.65 -25.26
N ARG A 553 -4.66 -1.31 -26.42
CA ARG A 553 -5.78 -1.37 -27.37
C ARG A 553 -6.72 -2.53 -27.06
N GLY A 554 -8.02 -2.25 -27.12
CA GLY A 554 -9.12 -3.19 -26.93
C GLY A 554 -10.47 -2.48 -26.96
N THR A 555 -11.57 -3.23 -26.81
CA THR A 555 -12.91 -2.67 -26.60
C THR A 555 -13.31 -2.63 -25.13
N GLY A 556 -12.66 -3.45 -24.29
CA GLY A 556 -12.85 -3.48 -22.83
C GLY A 556 -11.91 -4.50 -22.18
N PRO A 557 -11.89 -4.63 -20.84
CA PRO A 557 -10.97 -5.53 -20.14
C PRO A 557 -11.16 -7.01 -20.51
N THR A 558 -12.34 -7.40 -21.01
CA THR A 558 -12.61 -8.75 -21.52
C THR A 558 -12.28 -8.97 -23.01
N ASP A 559 -12.00 -7.89 -23.76
CA ASP A 559 -11.64 -7.96 -25.19
C ASP A 559 -10.53 -6.94 -25.50
N MET A 560 -9.31 -7.31 -25.15
CA MET A 560 -8.08 -6.57 -25.44
C MET A 560 -7.29 -7.26 -26.55
N ARG A 561 -6.61 -6.48 -27.39
CA ARG A 561 -5.68 -7.02 -28.40
C ARG A 561 -4.41 -7.58 -27.73
N LEU A 562 -3.56 -8.29 -28.48
CA LEU A 562 -2.30 -8.82 -27.95
C LEU A 562 -1.34 -7.73 -27.47
N ASN A 563 -1.37 -6.51 -28.07
CA ASN A 563 -0.57 -5.35 -27.65
C ASN A 563 0.95 -5.59 -27.70
N LEU A 564 1.40 -6.33 -28.71
CA LEU A 564 2.80 -6.76 -28.85
C LEU A 564 3.77 -5.63 -29.19
N ASP A 565 3.28 -4.52 -29.73
CA ASP A 565 4.02 -3.26 -29.89
C ASP A 565 4.45 -2.63 -28.55
N HIS A 566 3.76 -2.93 -27.44
CA HIS A 566 4.16 -2.50 -26.10
C HIS A 566 5.12 -3.50 -25.47
N TYR A 567 4.73 -4.77 -25.35
CA TYR A 567 5.57 -5.83 -24.76
C TYR A 567 5.39 -7.18 -25.47
N PRO A 568 6.48 -7.94 -25.70
CA PRO A 568 6.37 -9.35 -26.03
C PRO A 568 5.84 -10.15 -24.83
N GLY A 569 5.24 -11.31 -25.08
CA GLY A 569 4.58 -12.10 -24.03
C GLY A 569 4.86 -13.60 -24.12
N THR A 570 5.11 -14.25 -22.98
CA THR A 570 5.23 -15.72 -22.91
C THR A 570 3.90 -16.33 -22.52
N LEU A 571 3.44 -17.30 -23.32
CA LEU A 571 2.18 -18.02 -23.09
C LEU A 571 2.41 -19.31 -22.29
N HIS A 572 1.54 -19.55 -21.32
CA HIS A 572 1.57 -20.64 -20.37
C HIS A 572 0.24 -21.41 -20.41
N THR A 573 0.28 -22.68 -20.75
CA THR A 573 -0.90 -23.57 -20.69
C THR A 573 -1.04 -24.17 -19.29
N VAL A 574 -2.28 -24.25 -18.80
CA VAL A 574 -2.66 -24.92 -17.56
C VAL A 574 -3.45 -26.17 -17.89
N ALA A 575 -3.01 -27.32 -17.40
CA ALA A 575 -3.73 -28.60 -17.53
C ALA A 575 -4.03 -29.20 -16.15
N LEU A 576 -5.19 -29.85 -16.01
CA LEU A 576 -5.66 -30.55 -14.81
C LEU A 576 -5.72 -32.06 -15.09
N HIS A 577 -5.22 -32.87 -14.16
CA HIS A 577 -5.18 -34.32 -14.30
C HIS A 577 -6.57 -34.92 -14.55
N GLY A 578 -6.69 -35.73 -15.60
CA GLY A 578 -7.94 -36.40 -15.98
C GLY A 578 -8.99 -35.52 -16.66
N VAL A 579 -8.67 -34.27 -17.02
CA VAL A 579 -9.64 -33.33 -17.62
C VAL A 579 -9.23 -32.97 -19.06
N PRO A 580 -10.13 -33.14 -20.06
CA PRO A 580 -9.87 -32.69 -21.43
C PRO A 580 -9.61 -31.18 -21.50
N GLN A 581 -8.60 -30.76 -22.26
CA GLN A 581 -8.21 -29.35 -22.32
C GLN A 581 -9.35 -28.46 -22.84
N ALA A 582 -10.14 -28.92 -23.81
CA ALA A 582 -11.29 -28.17 -24.32
C ALA A 582 -12.32 -27.83 -23.22
N THR A 583 -12.63 -28.80 -22.34
CA THR A 583 -13.50 -28.62 -21.18
C THR A 583 -12.91 -27.63 -20.18
N LEU A 584 -11.60 -27.74 -19.90
CA LEU A 584 -10.92 -26.87 -18.94
C LEU A 584 -10.80 -25.43 -19.48
N ASN A 585 -10.54 -25.25 -20.78
CA ASN A 585 -10.49 -23.96 -21.43
C ASN A 585 -11.87 -23.28 -21.44
N ARG A 586 -12.95 -24.02 -21.77
CA ARG A 586 -14.33 -23.51 -21.64
C ARG A 586 -14.61 -23.04 -20.20
N ASN A 587 -14.16 -23.83 -19.21
CA ASN A 587 -14.31 -23.48 -17.81
C ASN A 587 -13.56 -22.19 -17.43
N GLY A 588 -12.33 -22.04 -17.95
CA GLY A 588 -11.52 -20.84 -17.81
C GLY A 588 -12.21 -19.61 -18.41
N HIS A 589 -12.74 -19.72 -19.63
CA HIS A 589 -13.47 -18.64 -20.30
C HIS A 589 -14.65 -18.09 -19.49
N ILE A 590 -15.48 -18.96 -18.90
CA ILE A 590 -16.64 -18.55 -18.09
C ILE A 590 -16.17 -17.79 -16.83
N ALA A 591 -15.24 -18.38 -16.08
CA ALA A 591 -14.71 -17.76 -14.86
C ALA A 591 -13.98 -16.44 -15.14
N ASP A 592 -13.19 -16.40 -16.22
CA ASP A 592 -12.34 -15.26 -16.54
C ASP A 592 -13.14 -14.05 -17.05
N HIS A 593 -14.17 -14.26 -17.88
CA HIS A 593 -15.07 -13.19 -18.29
C HIS A 593 -15.78 -12.56 -17.09
N LEU A 594 -16.39 -13.38 -16.22
CA LEU A 594 -17.10 -12.91 -15.04
C LEU A 594 -16.18 -12.14 -14.09
N VAL A 595 -15.01 -12.71 -13.77
CA VAL A 595 -14.06 -12.07 -12.87
C VAL A 595 -13.45 -10.81 -13.48
N THR A 596 -12.99 -10.85 -14.73
CA THR A 596 -12.37 -9.70 -15.41
C THR A 596 -13.34 -8.54 -15.65
N ALA A 597 -14.64 -8.82 -15.87
CA ALA A 597 -15.65 -7.78 -16.08
C ALA A 597 -16.16 -7.13 -14.79
N LEU A 598 -16.21 -7.88 -13.67
CA LEU A 598 -16.87 -7.44 -12.44
C LEU A 598 -15.90 -6.98 -11.33
N ALA A 599 -14.70 -7.54 -11.27
CA ALA A 599 -13.76 -7.24 -10.21
C ALA A 599 -13.08 -5.88 -10.41
N ARG A 600 -12.70 -5.25 -9.29
CA ARG A 600 -12.18 -3.87 -9.27
C ARG A 600 -10.67 -3.85 -9.16
N SER A 601 -10.02 -2.97 -9.92
CA SER A 601 -8.56 -2.77 -9.89
C SER A 601 -8.13 -1.71 -8.86
N PRO A 602 -7.00 -1.88 -8.16
CA PRO A 602 -6.43 -0.83 -7.32
C PRO A 602 -5.90 0.33 -8.18
N GLU A 603 -5.98 1.55 -7.65
CA GLU A 603 -5.49 2.75 -8.35
C GLU A 603 -3.96 2.79 -8.44
N ARG A 604 -3.25 2.15 -7.50
CA ARG A 604 -1.82 1.87 -7.57
C ARG A 604 -1.60 0.39 -7.88
N THR A 605 -1.07 0.09 -9.06
CA THR A 605 -0.84 -1.29 -9.56
C THR A 605 0.19 -2.09 -8.78
N ASP A 606 1.08 -1.40 -8.07
CA ASP A 606 2.29 -2.01 -7.48
C ASP A 606 2.01 -2.71 -6.14
N SER A 607 0.85 -2.47 -5.55
CA SER A 607 0.38 -3.24 -4.39
C SER A 607 0.03 -4.66 -4.85
N MET A 608 0.76 -5.66 -4.34
CA MET A 608 0.54 -7.06 -4.69
C MET A 608 -0.29 -7.86 -3.67
N HIS A 609 -0.74 -7.20 -2.58
CA HIS A 609 -1.48 -7.83 -1.49
C HIS A 609 -2.69 -8.66 -1.98
N CYS A 610 -2.78 -9.89 -1.48
CA CYS A 610 -3.81 -10.85 -1.83
C CYS A 610 -4.63 -11.22 -0.59
N ARG A 611 -5.97 -11.14 -0.68
CA ARG A 611 -6.89 -11.67 0.34
C ARG A 611 -7.39 -13.08 0.04
N THR A 612 -7.50 -13.43 -1.23
CA THR A 612 -7.91 -14.77 -1.71
C THR A 612 -6.74 -15.76 -1.59
N ILE A 613 -6.30 -15.99 -0.34
CA ILE A 613 -5.09 -16.78 -0.02
C ILE A 613 -5.36 -18.28 0.13
N ASP A 614 -6.63 -18.65 0.21
CA ASP A 614 -7.16 -20.00 0.38
C ASP A 614 -8.38 -20.21 -0.54
N LEU A 615 -8.77 -21.47 -0.74
CA LEU A 615 -9.86 -21.82 -1.66
C LEU A 615 -11.24 -21.35 -1.16
N ASN A 616 -11.52 -21.37 0.15
CA ASN A 616 -12.81 -20.92 0.68
C ASN A 616 -13.03 -19.43 0.42
N THR A 617 -11.98 -18.61 0.57
CA THR A 617 -12.01 -17.17 0.29
C THR A 617 -12.08 -16.87 -1.20
N VAL A 618 -11.45 -17.68 -2.08
CA VAL A 618 -11.66 -17.60 -3.54
C VAL A 618 -13.13 -17.87 -3.90
N LEU A 619 -13.73 -18.91 -3.33
CA LEU A 619 -15.12 -19.28 -3.60
C LEU A 619 -16.12 -18.27 -3.01
N GLN A 620 -15.80 -17.70 -1.84
CA GLN A 620 -16.56 -16.60 -1.25
C GLN A 620 -16.54 -15.39 -2.19
N TYR A 621 -15.34 -14.97 -2.61
CA TYR A 621 -15.16 -13.87 -3.55
C TYR A 621 -15.97 -14.09 -4.83
N TYR A 622 -15.96 -15.30 -5.39
CA TYR A 622 -16.70 -15.59 -6.61
C TYR A 622 -18.23 -15.53 -6.43
N ARG A 623 -18.79 -16.16 -5.37
CA ARG A 623 -20.22 -16.05 -5.01
C ARG A 623 -20.64 -14.59 -4.86
N ASP A 624 -19.88 -13.84 -4.07
CA ASP A 624 -20.23 -12.48 -3.69
C ASP A 624 -19.99 -11.49 -4.86
N LEU A 625 -19.10 -11.82 -5.80
CA LEU A 625 -18.89 -11.06 -7.04
C LEU A 625 -20.03 -11.27 -8.05
N ILE A 626 -20.52 -12.51 -8.23
CA ILE A 626 -21.69 -12.81 -9.07
C ILE A 626 -22.90 -11.99 -8.61
N ARG A 627 -23.08 -11.86 -7.28
CA ARG A 627 -24.19 -11.12 -6.66
C ARG A 627 -23.92 -9.62 -6.43
N GLY A 628 -22.75 -9.11 -6.82
CA GLY A 628 -22.41 -7.69 -6.71
C GLY A 628 -22.35 -7.14 -5.28
N ALA A 629 -21.85 -7.92 -4.32
CA ALA A 629 -21.83 -7.53 -2.91
C ALA A 629 -21.03 -6.24 -2.64
N ASP A 630 -21.65 -5.27 -1.95
CA ASP A 630 -21.12 -3.91 -1.73
C ASP A 630 -19.68 -3.87 -1.19
N TYR A 631 -19.32 -4.82 -0.31
CA TYR A 631 -18.01 -4.85 0.34
C TYR A 631 -16.84 -5.06 -0.65
N LEU A 632 -17.13 -5.58 -1.85
CA LEU A 632 -16.14 -5.71 -2.93
C LEU A 632 -15.79 -4.36 -3.59
N GLY A 633 -16.48 -3.27 -3.21
CA GLY A 633 -16.09 -1.90 -3.51
C GLY A 633 -14.86 -1.41 -2.72
N ASP A 634 -14.60 -1.98 -1.54
CA ASP A 634 -13.49 -1.59 -0.66
C ASP A 634 -12.13 -1.79 -1.34
N LEU A 635 -11.21 -0.84 -1.14
CA LEU A 635 -9.84 -0.89 -1.67
C LEU A 635 -9.10 -2.20 -1.33
N ALA A 636 -9.39 -2.80 -0.19
CA ALA A 636 -8.76 -4.03 0.28
C ALA A 636 -9.25 -5.32 -0.45
N TRP A 637 -10.35 -5.25 -1.20
CA TRP A 637 -10.86 -6.35 -2.05
C TRP A 637 -10.59 -6.11 -3.55
N ARG A 638 -9.95 -4.98 -3.89
CA ARG A 638 -9.47 -4.72 -5.24
C ARG A 638 -8.21 -5.53 -5.51
N THR A 639 -8.15 -6.14 -6.68
CA THR A 639 -7.14 -7.13 -7.04
C THR A 639 -6.32 -6.61 -8.23
N ASN A 640 -5.01 -6.85 -8.23
CA ASN A 640 -4.17 -6.51 -9.41
C ASN A 640 -4.26 -7.64 -10.45
N CYS A 641 -3.58 -7.47 -11.59
CA CYS A 641 -3.58 -8.47 -12.67
C CYS A 641 -3.17 -9.89 -12.23
N SER A 642 -2.12 -10.01 -11.42
CA SER A 642 -1.63 -11.30 -10.91
C SER A 642 -2.62 -11.97 -9.96
N VAL A 643 -3.22 -11.19 -9.03
CA VAL A 643 -4.20 -11.73 -8.09
C VAL A 643 -5.48 -12.14 -8.82
N HIS A 644 -5.94 -11.34 -9.80
CA HIS A 644 -7.06 -11.72 -10.69
C HIS A 644 -6.81 -13.05 -11.39
N LYS A 645 -5.68 -13.20 -12.09
CA LYS A 645 -5.41 -14.44 -12.84
C LYS A 645 -5.14 -15.65 -11.93
N THR A 646 -4.68 -15.44 -10.69
CA THR A 646 -4.68 -16.49 -9.65
C THR A 646 -6.11 -16.89 -9.23
N ILE A 647 -7.03 -15.94 -9.00
CA ILE A 647 -8.44 -16.24 -8.69
C ILE A 647 -9.06 -17.04 -9.83
N VAL A 648 -8.93 -16.55 -11.07
CA VAL A 648 -9.46 -17.20 -12.27
C VAL A 648 -8.87 -18.60 -12.46
N ALA A 649 -7.56 -18.78 -12.31
CA ALA A 649 -6.92 -20.08 -12.46
C ALA A 649 -7.37 -21.08 -11.37
N ASN A 650 -7.66 -20.60 -10.15
CA ASN A 650 -8.28 -21.45 -9.11
C ASN A 650 -9.71 -21.85 -9.48
N LEU A 651 -10.55 -20.93 -9.96
CA LEU A 651 -11.92 -21.22 -10.39
C LEU A 651 -11.93 -22.20 -11.58
N MET A 652 -11.05 -21.99 -12.56
CA MET A 652 -10.85 -22.83 -13.73
C MET A 652 -10.63 -24.31 -13.37
N VAL A 653 -9.94 -24.62 -12.26
CA VAL A 653 -9.65 -26.01 -11.83
C VAL A 653 -10.50 -26.53 -10.67
N ASN A 654 -11.20 -25.66 -9.92
CA ASN A 654 -11.98 -26.06 -8.74
C ASN A 654 -13.51 -25.93 -8.89
N VAL A 655 -14.00 -25.16 -9.88
CA VAL A 655 -15.44 -24.90 -10.07
C VAL A 655 -15.86 -25.34 -11.47
N PRO A 656 -16.35 -26.58 -11.64
CA PRO A 656 -17.09 -26.96 -12.83
C PRO A 656 -18.40 -26.17 -12.88
N HIS A 657 -18.67 -25.51 -14.00
CA HIS A 657 -19.84 -24.67 -14.22
C HIS A 657 -21.01 -25.53 -14.67
N ASN A 658 -21.72 -26.10 -13.69
CA ASN A 658 -22.98 -26.82 -13.87
C ASN A 658 -23.80 -26.81 -12.55
N PRO A 659 -25.14 -27.05 -12.58
CA PRO A 659 -25.99 -26.99 -11.40
C PRO A 659 -25.55 -27.90 -10.23
N ALA A 660 -25.07 -29.11 -10.54
CA ALA A 660 -24.74 -30.11 -9.51
C ALA A 660 -23.46 -29.73 -8.76
N SER A 661 -22.43 -29.27 -9.47
CA SER A 661 -21.20 -28.76 -8.85
C SER A 661 -21.45 -27.48 -8.05
N PHE A 662 -22.38 -26.63 -8.48
CA PHE A 662 -22.78 -25.45 -7.69
C PHE A 662 -23.51 -25.84 -6.40
N ALA A 663 -24.48 -26.75 -6.46
CA ALA A 663 -25.16 -27.29 -5.28
C ALA A 663 -24.20 -28.00 -4.30
N GLU A 664 -23.15 -28.64 -4.80
CA GLU A 664 -22.11 -29.27 -3.98
C GLU A 664 -21.22 -28.24 -3.26
N ILE A 665 -20.65 -27.29 -4.01
CA ILE A 665 -19.65 -26.32 -3.50
C ILE A 665 -20.30 -25.25 -2.62
N PHE A 666 -21.45 -24.71 -3.04
CA PHE A 666 -22.14 -23.60 -2.36
C PHE A 666 -23.30 -24.10 -1.48
N GLY A 667 -23.63 -25.39 -1.51
CA GLY A 667 -24.66 -25.98 -0.67
C GLY A 667 -26.08 -25.57 -1.09
N PRO A 668 -27.00 -25.35 -0.13
CA PRO A 668 -28.39 -24.96 -0.42
C PRO A 668 -28.53 -23.70 -1.29
N ASP A 669 -27.53 -22.81 -1.27
CA ASP A 669 -27.47 -21.57 -2.05
C ASP A 669 -27.03 -21.81 -3.51
N GLY A 670 -26.41 -22.96 -3.80
CA GLY A 670 -25.80 -23.27 -5.09
C GLY A 670 -26.74 -23.25 -6.29
N PRO A 671 -27.95 -23.84 -6.22
CA PRO A 671 -28.90 -23.78 -7.34
C PRO A 671 -29.30 -22.34 -7.71
N ALA A 672 -29.56 -21.48 -6.71
CA ALA A 672 -29.87 -20.07 -6.94
C ALA A 672 -28.65 -19.31 -7.49
N LEU A 673 -27.46 -19.55 -6.95
CA LEU A 673 -26.22 -18.94 -7.44
C LEU A 673 -25.88 -19.35 -8.88
N TRP A 674 -26.25 -20.56 -9.30
CA TRP A 674 -26.11 -20.99 -10.71
C TRP A 674 -27.01 -20.17 -11.63
N ASP A 675 -28.25 -19.91 -11.22
CA ASP A 675 -29.17 -19.05 -11.98
C ASP A 675 -28.71 -17.58 -11.99
N ASP A 676 -28.23 -17.06 -10.86
CA ASP A 676 -27.58 -15.73 -10.77
C ASP A 676 -26.39 -15.64 -11.74
N LEU A 677 -25.54 -16.66 -11.81
CA LEU A 677 -24.39 -16.72 -12.70
C LEU A 677 -24.83 -16.70 -14.18
N ARG A 678 -25.80 -17.53 -14.56
CA ARG A 678 -26.29 -17.59 -15.95
C ARG A 678 -26.92 -16.27 -16.38
N HIS A 679 -27.65 -15.61 -15.47
CA HIS A 679 -28.17 -14.26 -15.70
C HIS A 679 -27.02 -13.27 -15.91
N ARG A 680 -26.06 -13.24 -14.99
CA ARG A 680 -24.94 -12.28 -15.01
C ARG A 680 -24.03 -12.46 -16.22
N HIS A 681 -23.78 -13.71 -16.63
CA HIS A 681 -23.03 -14.02 -17.86
C HIS A 681 -23.75 -13.47 -19.10
N HIS A 682 -25.07 -13.63 -19.17
CA HIS A 682 -25.89 -13.13 -20.29
C HIS A 682 -25.93 -11.61 -20.34
N GLU A 683 -26.02 -10.91 -19.20
CA GLU A 683 -25.92 -9.44 -19.13
C GLU A 683 -24.58 -8.92 -19.66
N LEU A 684 -23.48 -9.62 -19.36
CA LEU A 684 -22.11 -9.18 -19.69
C LEU A 684 -21.67 -9.53 -21.11
N THR A 685 -22.12 -10.67 -21.65
CA THR A 685 -21.63 -11.22 -22.92
C THR A 685 -22.69 -11.25 -24.03
N GLY A 686 -23.96 -11.04 -23.69
CA GLY A 686 -25.10 -11.35 -24.58
C GLY A 686 -25.39 -12.84 -24.71
N VAL A 687 -24.47 -13.74 -24.33
CA VAL A 687 -24.61 -15.19 -24.48
C VAL A 687 -25.19 -15.82 -23.23
N ARG A 688 -26.27 -16.60 -23.40
CA ARG A 688 -26.92 -17.34 -22.32
C ARG A 688 -26.35 -18.76 -22.27
N LEU A 689 -25.76 -19.13 -21.13
CA LEU A 689 -25.22 -20.47 -20.91
C LEU A 689 -26.34 -21.52 -20.90
N GLY A 690 -26.26 -22.47 -21.83
CA GLY A 690 -27.13 -23.65 -21.93
C GLY A 690 -26.44 -24.93 -21.44
N PRO A 691 -27.13 -26.09 -21.54
CA PRO A 691 -26.58 -27.39 -21.12
C PRO A 691 -25.28 -27.78 -21.84
N ASP A 692 -25.08 -27.36 -23.09
CA ASP A 692 -23.87 -27.67 -23.89
C ASP A 692 -22.66 -26.82 -23.47
N ASP A 693 -22.88 -25.69 -22.80
CA ASP A 693 -21.84 -24.85 -22.22
C ASP A 693 -21.35 -25.36 -20.86
N GLU A 694 -22.14 -26.22 -20.20
CA GLU A 694 -21.81 -26.77 -18.88
C GLU A 694 -20.51 -27.57 -18.91
N THR A 695 -19.69 -27.38 -17.88
CA THR A 695 -18.44 -28.12 -17.72
C THR A 695 -18.55 -29.12 -16.57
N ARG A 696 -18.08 -30.35 -16.83
CA ARG A 696 -18.20 -31.48 -15.91
C ARG A 696 -16.86 -32.20 -15.84
N PHE A 697 -16.22 -32.15 -14.68
CA PHE A 697 -14.93 -32.78 -14.39
C PHE A 697 -14.71 -32.91 -12.89
N THR A 698 -13.74 -33.73 -12.47
CA THR A 698 -13.35 -33.85 -11.06
C THR A 698 -12.54 -32.62 -10.64
N PRO A 699 -13.02 -31.78 -9.72
CA PRO A 699 -12.32 -30.56 -9.33
C PRO A 699 -11.05 -30.87 -8.52
N LEU A 700 -10.08 -29.95 -8.58
CA LEU A 700 -8.77 -30.10 -7.96
C LEU A 700 -8.84 -30.40 -6.45
N TRP A 701 -9.74 -29.76 -5.70
CA TRP A 701 -9.93 -30.04 -4.28
C TRP A 701 -10.32 -31.50 -4.00
N ARG A 702 -11.12 -32.12 -4.88
CA ARG A 702 -11.52 -33.53 -4.73
C ARG A 702 -10.36 -34.47 -5.08
N LEU A 703 -9.55 -34.14 -6.10
CA LEU A 703 -8.31 -34.86 -6.40
C LEU A 703 -7.33 -34.80 -5.21
N ALA A 704 -7.28 -33.67 -4.51
CA ALA A 704 -6.52 -33.47 -3.27
C ALA A 704 -7.14 -34.14 -2.02
N GLY A 705 -8.20 -34.94 -2.17
CA GLY A 705 -8.84 -35.68 -1.06
C GLY A 705 -9.71 -34.84 -0.13
N LEU A 706 -10.00 -33.58 -0.47
CA LEU A 706 -10.88 -32.73 0.32
C LEU A 706 -12.35 -33.11 0.11
N ARG A 707 -13.16 -32.95 1.17
CA ARG A 707 -14.62 -33.13 1.12
C ARG A 707 -15.32 -31.80 0.80
N PRO A 708 -16.54 -31.81 0.25
CA PRO A 708 -17.28 -30.59 -0.10
C PRO A 708 -17.44 -29.61 1.07
N GLU A 709 -17.64 -30.13 2.29
CA GLU A 709 -17.81 -29.32 3.50
C GLU A 709 -16.55 -28.50 3.83
N ALA A 710 -15.37 -29.01 3.49
CA ALA A 710 -14.10 -28.34 3.77
C ALA A 710 -13.81 -27.17 2.82
N VAL A 711 -14.39 -27.17 1.62
CA VAL A 711 -14.19 -26.10 0.63
C VAL A 711 -15.31 -25.05 0.61
N ARG A 712 -16.35 -25.21 1.45
CA ARG A 712 -17.48 -24.26 1.43
C ARG A 712 -17.03 -22.83 1.69
N PRO A 713 -17.54 -21.85 0.92
CA PRO A 713 -17.22 -20.45 1.14
C PRO A 713 -17.87 -19.92 2.42
N LEU A 714 -17.09 -19.18 3.21
CA LEU A 714 -17.58 -18.53 4.42
C LEU A 714 -18.64 -17.45 4.07
N SER A 715 -19.49 -17.09 5.03
CA SER A 715 -20.23 -15.83 4.91
C SER A 715 -19.28 -14.65 5.12
N PRO A 716 -19.59 -13.43 4.62
CA PRO A 716 -18.77 -12.25 4.89
C PRO A 716 -18.60 -11.96 6.39
N ARG A 717 -19.60 -12.34 7.20
CA ARG A 717 -19.55 -12.28 8.66
C ARG A 717 -18.54 -13.27 9.23
N ASP A 718 -18.65 -14.55 8.87
CA ASP A 718 -17.76 -15.61 9.37
C ASP A 718 -16.30 -15.34 9.00
N HIS A 719 -16.05 -14.91 7.76
CA HIS A 719 -14.74 -14.48 7.30
C HIS A 719 -14.21 -13.33 8.18
N HIS A 720 -15.03 -12.30 8.44
CA HIS A 720 -14.62 -11.20 9.32
C HIS A 720 -14.34 -11.66 10.76
N GLU A 721 -15.17 -12.53 11.34
CA GLU A 721 -14.99 -13.07 12.68
C GLU A 721 -13.72 -13.95 12.80
N PHE A 722 -13.44 -14.80 11.81
CA PHE A 722 -12.21 -15.60 11.75
C PHE A 722 -10.97 -14.71 11.65
N HIS A 723 -10.96 -13.73 10.73
CA HIS A 723 -9.83 -12.82 10.57
C HIS A 723 -9.64 -11.87 11.76
N ALA A 724 -10.71 -11.46 12.45
CA ALA A 724 -10.62 -10.73 13.72
C ALA A 724 -10.03 -11.62 14.83
N ALA A 725 -10.51 -12.86 15.00
CA ALA A 725 -9.97 -13.80 15.97
C ALA A 725 -8.49 -14.15 15.69
N ARG A 726 -8.08 -14.16 14.42
CA ARG A 726 -6.68 -14.24 14.00
C ARG A 726 -5.89 -13.00 14.41
N ALA A 727 -6.37 -11.80 14.08
CA ALA A 727 -5.71 -10.54 14.40
C ALA A 727 -5.54 -10.29 15.90
N GLU A 728 -6.49 -10.77 16.71
CA GLU A 728 -6.49 -10.64 18.16
C GLU A 728 -5.75 -11.79 18.88
N ASN A 729 -5.08 -12.70 18.13
CA ASN A 729 -4.42 -13.90 18.63
C ASN A 729 -5.33 -14.80 19.51
N ARG A 730 -6.61 -14.92 19.14
CA ARG A 730 -7.64 -15.72 19.83
C ARG A 730 -8.00 -17.04 19.13
N LEU A 731 -7.28 -17.44 18.08
CA LEU A 731 -7.59 -18.67 17.32
C LEU A 731 -7.61 -19.95 18.17
N ALA A 732 -6.90 -20.00 19.30
CA ALA A 732 -6.96 -21.13 20.23
C ALA A 732 -8.37 -21.36 20.81
N GLY A 733 -9.17 -20.29 20.99
CA GLY A 733 -10.55 -20.34 21.50
C GLY A 733 -11.63 -20.08 20.44
N TYR A 734 -11.27 -19.98 19.16
CA TYR A 734 -12.23 -19.67 18.10
C TYR A 734 -12.99 -20.93 17.63
N GLY A 735 -14.27 -21.02 17.99
CA GLY A 735 -15.16 -22.14 17.63
C GLY A 735 -15.95 -21.96 16.32
N GLY A 736 -15.76 -20.87 15.59
CA GLY A 736 -16.42 -20.63 14.30
C GLY A 736 -15.77 -21.38 13.12
N PRO A 737 -16.36 -21.31 11.93
CA PRO A 737 -15.83 -21.96 10.73
C PRO A 737 -14.47 -21.37 10.35
N ARG A 738 -13.54 -22.22 9.91
CA ARG A 738 -12.18 -21.82 9.52
C ARG A 738 -11.99 -22.08 8.03
N PRO A 739 -11.43 -21.14 7.26
CA PRO A 739 -10.98 -21.43 5.90
C PRO A 739 -9.81 -22.44 5.91
N LEU A 740 -9.56 -23.05 4.76
CA LEU A 740 -8.39 -23.90 4.54
C LEU A 740 -7.08 -23.11 4.73
N ALA A 741 -6.00 -23.83 5.04
CA ALA A 741 -4.68 -23.21 5.11
C ALA A 741 -4.23 -22.71 3.72
N PRO A 742 -3.45 -21.62 3.63
CA PRO A 742 -3.07 -21.04 2.34
C PRO A 742 -2.43 -22.04 1.37
N GLY A 743 -2.94 -22.08 0.14
CA GLY A 743 -2.52 -23.04 -0.89
C GLY A 743 -3.19 -24.42 -0.84
N VAL A 744 -3.88 -24.81 0.25
CA VAL A 744 -4.59 -26.10 0.31
C VAL A 744 -5.82 -26.09 -0.60
N GLY A 745 -5.92 -27.09 -1.49
CA GLY A 745 -6.95 -27.16 -2.54
C GLY A 745 -6.76 -26.17 -3.69
N MET A 746 -5.74 -25.30 -3.64
CA MET A 746 -5.46 -24.31 -4.67
C MET A 746 -4.59 -24.86 -5.79
N ILE A 747 -4.65 -24.21 -6.94
CA ILE A 747 -3.83 -24.51 -8.13
C ILE A 747 -2.33 -24.34 -7.86
N TRP A 748 -1.97 -23.30 -7.11
CA TRP A 748 -0.66 -23.04 -6.50
C TRP A 748 -0.85 -22.24 -5.22
N ARG A 749 0.13 -22.29 -4.32
CA ARG A 749 0.16 -21.46 -3.11
C ARG A 749 0.50 -20.00 -3.46
N PRO A 750 -0.21 -18.99 -2.91
CA PRO A 750 0.20 -17.59 -3.01
C PRO A 750 1.60 -17.34 -2.43
N GLU A 751 2.28 -16.32 -2.92
CA GLU A 751 3.66 -16.02 -2.56
C GLU A 751 3.77 -15.25 -1.24
N THR A 752 4.85 -15.48 -0.51
CA THR A 752 5.31 -14.68 0.63
C THR A 752 6.55 -13.87 0.27
N VAL A 753 6.95 -12.94 1.15
CA VAL A 753 8.22 -12.19 0.98
C VAL A 753 9.41 -13.14 0.89
N ALA A 754 9.40 -14.23 1.67
CA ALA A 754 10.46 -15.23 1.65
C ALA A 754 10.56 -15.97 0.30
N ASP A 755 9.43 -16.28 -0.35
CA ASP A 755 9.43 -16.95 -1.66
C ASP A 755 10.02 -16.04 -2.74
N LEU A 756 9.70 -14.75 -2.72
CA LEU A 756 10.22 -13.75 -3.67
C LEU A 756 11.73 -13.51 -3.47
N LEU A 757 12.17 -13.33 -2.22
CA LEU A 757 13.59 -13.19 -1.90
C LEU A 757 14.37 -14.46 -2.23
N GLY A 758 13.84 -15.63 -1.87
CA GLY A 758 14.45 -16.92 -2.18
C GLY A 758 14.58 -17.17 -3.68
N ALA A 759 13.52 -16.86 -4.45
CA ALA A 759 13.56 -16.93 -5.91
C ALA A 759 14.56 -15.94 -6.53
N PHE A 760 14.69 -14.73 -5.97
CA PHE A 760 15.69 -13.75 -6.41
C PHE A 760 17.12 -14.22 -6.13
N LEU A 761 17.42 -14.62 -4.89
CA LEU A 761 18.72 -15.16 -4.49
C LEU A 761 19.11 -16.36 -5.37
N GLY A 762 18.22 -17.35 -5.51
CA GLY A 762 18.46 -18.57 -6.28
C GLY A 762 18.49 -18.38 -7.80
N THR A 763 17.93 -17.30 -8.33
CA THR A 763 17.97 -16.99 -9.78
C THR A 763 19.14 -16.11 -10.15
N TYR A 764 19.36 -15.03 -9.40
CA TYR A 764 20.29 -13.97 -9.81
C TYR A 764 21.60 -13.94 -9.05
N LEU A 765 21.72 -14.56 -7.86
CA LEU A 765 22.92 -14.48 -7.02
C LEU A 765 23.59 -15.85 -6.80
N PRO A 766 24.17 -16.47 -7.86
CA PRO A 766 24.97 -17.67 -7.71
C PRO A 766 26.20 -17.37 -6.85
N PHE A 767 26.33 -18.10 -5.72
CA PHE A 767 27.32 -17.81 -4.67
C PHE A 767 28.76 -17.66 -5.19
N ARG A 768 29.17 -18.50 -6.16
CA ARG A 768 30.51 -18.47 -6.76
C ARG A 768 30.84 -17.16 -7.48
N GLU A 769 29.84 -16.48 -8.03
CA GLU A 769 30.03 -15.23 -8.77
C GLU A 769 29.96 -14.02 -7.83
N THR A 770 28.93 -13.98 -6.98
CA THR A 770 28.57 -12.79 -6.19
C THR A 770 29.17 -12.73 -4.79
N GLY A 771 29.46 -13.89 -4.18
CA GLY A 771 29.67 -13.99 -2.73
C GLY A 771 28.42 -13.68 -1.89
N GLY A 772 28.49 -13.97 -0.60
CA GLY A 772 27.45 -13.73 0.39
C GLY A 772 27.36 -12.27 0.83
N THR A 773 28.48 -11.56 0.87
CA THR A 773 28.59 -10.13 1.25
C THR A 773 27.77 -9.24 0.31
N ALA A 774 27.87 -9.48 -1.01
CA ALA A 774 27.07 -8.73 -1.99
C ALA A 774 25.57 -9.09 -1.88
N ALA A 775 25.25 -10.37 -1.70
CA ALA A 775 23.87 -10.82 -1.50
C ALA A 775 23.23 -10.22 -0.24
N ALA A 776 23.96 -10.14 0.88
CA ALA A 776 23.53 -9.47 2.10
C ALA A 776 23.25 -7.97 1.87
N GLY A 777 24.11 -7.27 1.11
CA GLY A 777 23.89 -5.88 0.71
C GLY A 777 22.60 -5.68 -0.10
N LEU A 778 22.33 -6.56 -1.07
CA LEU A 778 21.10 -6.53 -1.87
C LEU A 778 19.83 -6.82 -1.03
N LEU A 779 19.89 -7.79 -0.10
CA LEU A 779 18.79 -8.05 0.83
C LEU A 779 18.48 -6.83 1.70
N LEU A 780 19.49 -6.08 2.15
CA LEU A 780 19.29 -4.83 2.89
C LEU A 780 18.78 -3.67 2.00
N GLN A 781 19.23 -3.56 0.74
CA GLN A 781 18.68 -2.60 -0.23
C GLN A 781 17.17 -2.81 -0.44
N MET A 782 16.74 -4.07 -0.57
CA MET A 782 15.34 -4.44 -0.84
C MET A 782 14.33 -4.06 0.26
N ARG A 783 14.77 -3.64 1.45
CA ARG A 783 13.89 -3.28 2.58
C ARG A 783 12.81 -2.25 2.20
N HIS A 784 13.16 -1.25 1.41
CA HIS A 784 12.22 -0.20 0.95
C HIS A 784 11.21 -0.74 -0.04
N LEU A 785 11.66 -1.56 -1.00
CA LEU A 785 10.80 -2.21 -2.00
C LEU A 785 9.79 -3.16 -1.33
N ALA A 786 10.19 -3.86 -0.25
CA ALA A 786 9.27 -4.69 0.52
C ALA A 786 8.19 -3.88 1.27
N VAL A 787 8.53 -2.70 1.78
CA VAL A 787 7.54 -1.78 2.38
C VAL A 787 6.53 -1.32 1.33
N GLU A 788 7.01 -0.89 0.15
CA GLU A 788 6.15 -0.34 -0.91
C GLU A 788 5.29 -1.39 -1.61
N MET A 789 5.87 -2.52 -2.02
CA MET A 789 5.18 -3.54 -2.84
C MET A 789 4.37 -4.54 -2.01
N LEU A 790 4.85 -4.88 -0.80
CA LEU A 790 4.39 -6.04 -0.02
C LEU A 790 3.67 -5.65 1.29
N ARG A 791 3.61 -4.34 1.60
CA ARG A 791 2.99 -3.78 2.82
C ARG A 791 3.55 -4.37 4.13
N VAL A 792 4.83 -4.78 4.15
CA VAL A 792 5.54 -5.26 5.35
C VAL A 792 6.35 -4.12 5.97
N SER A 793 6.38 -3.99 7.30
CA SER A 793 7.20 -2.96 7.95
C SER A 793 8.70 -3.24 7.81
N GLU A 794 9.55 -2.20 7.78
CA GLU A 794 11.01 -2.35 7.66
C GLU A 794 11.58 -3.24 8.79
N GLU A 795 11.12 -3.06 10.03
CA GLU A 795 11.49 -3.90 11.18
C GLU A 795 11.19 -5.40 10.95
N ARG A 796 10.00 -5.70 10.43
CA ARG A 796 9.55 -7.08 10.18
C ARG A 796 10.22 -7.69 8.94
N TYR A 797 10.57 -6.86 7.96
CA TYR A 797 11.42 -7.29 6.85
C TYR A 797 12.83 -7.65 7.34
N LEU A 798 13.42 -6.80 8.19
CA LEU A 798 14.76 -7.01 8.72
C LEU A 798 14.82 -8.25 9.63
N SER A 799 13.82 -8.50 10.47
CA SER A 799 13.77 -9.73 11.28
C SER A 799 13.66 -11.00 10.44
N LEU A 800 13.01 -10.94 9.27
CA LEU A 800 12.97 -12.04 8.30
C LEU A 800 14.33 -12.30 7.63
N VAL A 801 15.03 -11.24 7.17
CA VAL A 801 16.28 -11.41 6.41
C VAL A 801 17.53 -11.58 7.26
N THR A 802 17.53 -11.13 8.53
CA THR A 802 18.70 -11.18 9.42
C THR A 802 19.34 -12.58 9.49
N PRO A 803 18.61 -13.69 9.75
CA PRO A 803 19.23 -15.00 9.87
C PRO A 803 19.75 -15.57 8.54
N ALA A 804 19.25 -15.06 7.40
CA ALA A 804 19.74 -15.40 6.07
C ALA A 804 21.01 -14.61 5.71
N ILE A 805 21.06 -13.33 6.09
CA ILE A 805 22.29 -12.51 6.04
C ILE A 805 23.40 -13.17 6.86
N THR A 806 23.10 -13.66 8.06
CA THR A 806 24.06 -14.42 8.89
C THR A 806 24.62 -15.67 8.17
N GLU A 807 23.79 -16.45 7.48
CA GLU A 807 24.28 -17.62 6.70
C GLU A 807 25.13 -17.22 5.50
N LEU A 808 24.73 -16.17 4.77
CA LEU A 808 25.50 -15.66 3.63
C LEU A 808 26.89 -15.16 4.06
N LEU A 809 26.98 -14.44 5.18
CA LEU A 809 28.25 -13.98 5.74
C LEU A 809 29.08 -15.16 6.29
N ALA A 810 28.45 -16.17 6.90
CA ALA A 810 29.15 -17.36 7.37
C ALA A 810 29.70 -18.21 6.20
N ALA A 811 28.99 -18.26 5.08
CA ALA A 811 29.46 -18.93 3.85
C ALA A 811 30.72 -18.25 3.27
N ASP A 812 30.77 -16.91 3.24
CA ASP A 812 31.97 -16.16 2.82
C ASP A 812 33.17 -16.44 3.76
N LEU A 813 32.94 -16.41 5.08
CA LEU A 813 33.98 -16.70 6.09
C LEU A 813 34.52 -18.14 6.03
N LEU A 814 33.76 -19.09 5.46
CA LEU A 814 34.21 -20.45 5.20
C LEU A 814 34.93 -20.60 3.86
N ALA A 815 34.59 -19.77 2.86
CA ALA A 815 35.22 -19.79 1.54
C ALA A 815 36.64 -19.18 1.53
N ASP A 816 36.91 -18.16 2.37
CA ASP A 816 38.27 -17.69 2.70
C ASP A 816 38.55 -17.86 4.21
N PRO A 817 38.94 -19.06 4.67
CA PRO A 817 39.23 -19.32 6.08
C PRO A 817 40.59 -18.75 6.53
N SER A 818 41.38 -18.17 5.61
CA SER A 818 42.79 -17.84 5.83
C SER A 818 43.02 -16.45 6.43
N GLY A 819 42.11 -15.52 6.17
CA GLY A 819 42.41 -14.10 5.94
C GLY A 819 43.21 -13.34 7.01
N SER A 820 44.54 -13.56 7.04
CA SER A 820 45.60 -12.76 7.71
C SER A 820 45.16 -11.87 8.88
N GLY A 821 44.48 -12.45 9.88
CA GLY A 821 43.82 -11.70 10.97
C GLY A 821 44.75 -11.25 12.11
N PRO A 822 44.23 -10.95 13.32
CA PRO A 822 42.84 -10.78 13.72
C PRO A 822 42.54 -9.35 14.25
N GLY A 823 41.28 -8.91 14.16
CA GLY A 823 40.79 -7.67 14.81
C GLY A 823 40.43 -6.50 13.89
N LEU A 824 41.04 -6.38 12.71
CA LEU A 824 40.68 -5.34 11.71
C LEU A 824 39.44 -5.70 10.88
N ARG A 825 39.36 -6.95 10.38
CA ARG A 825 38.41 -7.36 9.32
C ARG A 825 36.91 -7.30 9.68
N ARG A 826 36.53 -7.09 10.95
CA ARG A 826 35.12 -6.85 11.32
C ARG A 826 34.59 -5.52 10.78
N ARG A 827 35.46 -4.56 10.44
CA ARG A 827 35.05 -3.25 9.89
C ARG A 827 35.08 -3.18 8.38
N ASP A 828 36.00 -3.84 7.70
CA ASP A 828 36.14 -3.70 6.24
C ASP A 828 35.00 -4.37 5.46
N GLY A 829 34.65 -5.62 5.81
CA GLY A 829 33.49 -6.31 5.22
C GLY A 829 32.17 -5.62 5.59
N PHE A 830 32.09 -5.12 6.82
CA PHE A 830 30.98 -4.33 7.33
C PHE A 830 30.79 -3.02 6.55
N ASP A 831 31.86 -2.26 6.35
CA ASP A 831 31.84 -0.98 5.62
C ASP A 831 31.67 -1.23 4.11
N ALA A 832 32.06 -2.40 3.59
CA ALA A 832 31.72 -2.83 2.23
C ALA A 832 30.21 -3.12 2.07
N VAL A 833 29.56 -3.87 2.98
CA VAL A 833 28.10 -4.05 2.94
C VAL A 833 27.39 -2.70 3.08
N LEU A 834 27.80 -1.86 4.03
CA LEU A 834 27.21 -0.52 4.16
C LEU A 834 27.53 0.40 2.98
N ALA A 835 28.69 0.30 2.34
CA ALA A 835 28.99 1.04 1.11
C ALA A 835 28.07 0.60 -0.02
N ARG A 836 27.86 -0.71 -0.21
CA ARG A 836 26.89 -1.25 -1.20
C ARG A 836 25.47 -0.78 -0.90
N VAL A 837 25.03 -0.82 0.36
CA VAL A 837 23.71 -0.29 0.76
C VAL A 837 23.62 1.21 0.50
N ARG A 838 24.67 2.00 0.77
CA ARG A 838 24.68 3.47 0.52
C ARG A 838 24.75 3.84 -0.96
N GLU A 839 25.50 3.06 -1.75
CA GLU A 839 25.61 3.16 -3.21
C GLU A 839 24.26 2.85 -3.86
N ALA A 840 23.63 1.74 -3.44
CA ALA A 840 22.28 1.36 -3.84
C ALA A 840 21.19 2.36 -3.40
N ASP A 841 21.27 2.85 -2.16
CA ASP A 841 20.40 3.92 -1.63
C ASP A 841 20.67 5.28 -2.33
N GLY A 842 21.68 5.38 -3.21
CA GLY A 842 22.18 6.62 -3.83
C GLY A 842 21.18 7.41 -4.71
N ALA A 843 20.00 6.85 -4.99
CA ALA A 843 18.89 7.53 -5.68
C ALA A 843 17.58 7.57 -4.86
N VAL A 844 17.56 7.03 -3.63
CA VAL A 844 16.33 6.88 -2.83
C VAL A 844 16.33 7.88 -1.67
N ARG A 845 15.24 8.64 -1.54
CA ARG A 845 15.09 9.66 -0.49
C ARG A 845 15.09 8.99 0.90
N ARG A 846 16.02 9.41 1.78
CA ARG A 846 16.08 9.07 3.22
C ARG A 846 14.68 9.06 3.87
N TRP A 847 14.43 8.22 4.89
CA TRP A 847 13.89 8.58 6.23
C TRP A 847 13.49 7.35 7.08
N CYS A 848 14.46 6.54 7.48
CA CYS A 848 14.57 6.02 8.84
C CYS A 848 16.01 5.51 9.03
N ARG A 849 16.67 5.82 10.17
CA ARG A 849 17.90 5.11 10.54
C ARG A 849 17.52 4.00 11.49
N THR A 850 16.96 2.93 10.93
CA THR A 850 17.17 1.60 11.49
C THR A 850 18.68 1.41 11.67
N ASP A 851 19.12 0.85 12.79
CA ASP A 851 20.54 0.67 13.06
C ASP A 851 21.09 -0.52 12.27
N LEU A 852 21.23 -0.32 10.96
CA LEU A 852 21.86 -1.28 10.05
C LEU A 852 23.31 -1.56 10.45
N ARG A 853 23.96 -0.67 11.23
CA ARG A 853 25.27 -0.96 11.81
C ARG A 853 25.14 -2.02 12.90
N GLY A 854 24.38 -1.74 13.96
CA GLY A 854 24.16 -2.71 15.04
C GLY A 854 23.61 -4.06 14.55
N LEU A 855 22.74 -4.05 13.54
CA LEU A 855 22.22 -5.27 12.91
C LEU A 855 23.29 -6.07 12.15
N LEU A 856 24.16 -5.42 11.38
CA LEU A 856 25.25 -6.09 10.66
C LEU A 856 26.37 -6.57 11.60
N ASP A 857 26.71 -5.77 12.62
CA ASP A 857 27.67 -6.17 13.66
C ASP A 857 27.17 -7.46 14.35
N HIS A 858 25.87 -7.52 14.70
CA HIS A 858 25.23 -8.72 15.23
C HIS A 858 25.26 -9.90 14.24
N CYS A 859 24.99 -9.67 12.96
CA CYS A 859 25.07 -10.72 11.93
C CYS A 859 26.48 -11.30 11.78
N LEU A 860 27.52 -10.46 11.86
CA LEU A 860 28.93 -10.87 11.71
C LEU A 860 29.43 -11.66 12.92
N ASP A 861 29.08 -11.25 14.14
CA ASP A 861 29.40 -12.00 15.35
C ASP A 861 28.66 -13.35 15.36
N ALA A 862 27.39 -13.38 14.97
CA ALA A 862 26.62 -14.62 14.81
C ALA A 862 27.16 -15.53 13.69
N ALA A 863 27.61 -14.96 12.58
CA ALA A 863 28.23 -15.69 11.48
C ALA A 863 29.55 -16.33 11.91
N SER A 864 30.36 -15.60 12.69
CA SER A 864 31.62 -16.13 13.26
C SER A 864 31.37 -17.33 14.19
N ALA A 865 30.34 -17.26 15.04
CA ALA A 865 29.92 -18.38 15.88
C ALA A 865 29.41 -19.57 15.04
N ARG A 866 28.65 -19.30 13.97
CA ARG A 866 28.14 -20.32 13.03
C ARG A 866 29.27 -21.05 12.28
N VAL A 867 30.34 -20.34 11.93
CA VAL A 867 31.55 -20.94 11.33
C VAL A 867 32.29 -21.83 12.33
N ALA A 868 32.39 -21.44 13.60
CA ALA A 868 32.99 -22.28 14.64
C ALA A 868 32.18 -23.58 14.84
N GLU A 869 30.85 -23.48 15.02
CA GLU A 869 29.95 -24.64 15.11
C GLU A 869 30.10 -25.61 13.92
N THR A 870 30.24 -25.09 12.70
CA THR A 870 30.41 -25.90 11.48
C THR A 870 31.79 -26.60 11.40
N ARG A 871 32.80 -26.09 12.11
CA ARG A 871 34.12 -26.73 12.24
C ARG A 871 34.16 -27.76 13.36
N ASP A 872 33.42 -27.52 14.43
CA ASP A 872 33.41 -28.35 15.64
C ASP A 872 32.45 -29.56 15.55
N ASP A 873 31.32 -29.43 14.83
CA ASP A 873 30.39 -30.53 14.55
C ASP A 873 30.35 -30.90 13.05
N PRO A 874 30.91 -32.05 12.62
CA PRO A 874 30.85 -32.50 11.22
C PRO A 874 29.44 -32.91 10.75
N ARG A 875 28.42 -32.88 11.62
CA ARG A 875 27.00 -33.06 11.27
C ARG A 875 26.27 -31.74 11.02
N ALA A 876 26.87 -30.59 11.36
CA ALA A 876 26.27 -29.30 11.11
C ALA A 876 26.15 -29.05 9.59
N ALA A 877 25.03 -28.47 9.17
CA ALA A 877 24.86 -28.06 7.77
C ALA A 877 25.92 -27.03 7.39
N VAL A 878 26.48 -27.08 6.18
CA VAL A 878 27.47 -26.09 5.72
C VAL A 878 26.75 -24.81 5.27
N PRO A 879 27.07 -23.62 5.83
CA PRO A 879 26.54 -22.34 5.38
C PRO A 879 26.70 -22.12 3.87
N SER A 880 25.61 -21.71 3.21
CA SER A 880 25.54 -21.50 1.77
C SER A 880 24.33 -20.64 1.39
N THR A 881 24.22 -20.22 0.12
CA THR A 881 22.98 -19.60 -0.39
C THR A 881 21.77 -20.53 -0.22
N ALA A 882 21.94 -21.85 -0.28
CA ALA A 882 20.85 -22.80 -0.08
C ALA A 882 20.33 -22.78 1.38
N THR A 883 21.22 -22.79 2.38
CA THR A 883 20.81 -22.70 3.80
C THR A 883 20.26 -21.31 4.14
N ALA A 884 20.74 -20.25 3.48
CA ALA A 884 20.16 -18.91 3.60
C ALA A 884 18.72 -18.85 3.06
N VAL A 885 18.45 -19.44 1.89
CA VAL A 885 17.09 -19.56 1.32
C VAL A 885 16.20 -20.43 2.22
N GLU A 886 16.70 -21.56 2.72
CA GLU A 886 15.98 -22.42 3.67
C GLU A 886 15.56 -21.66 4.95
N LYS A 887 16.45 -20.83 5.50
CA LYS A 887 16.13 -19.96 6.65
C LYS A 887 15.07 -18.90 6.29
N LEU A 888 15.19 -18.23 5.14
CA LEU A 888 14.16 -17.30 4.67
C LEU A 888 12.79 -17.99 4.59
N THR A 889 12.72 -19.17 3.96
CA THR A 889 11.47 -19.93 3.81
C THR A 889 10.87 -20.26 5.18
N ARG A 890 11.62 -20.91 6.08
CA ARG A 890 11.12 -21.28 7.41
C ARG A 890 10.63 -20.08 8.22
N LEU A 891 11.37 -18.97 8.20
CA LEU A 891 10.98 -17.75 8.91
C LEU A 891 9.77 -17.07 8.26
N GLY A 892 9.68 -17.08 6.93
CA GLY A 892 8.53 -16.58 6.19
C GLY A 892 7.25 -17.34 6.53
N GLU A 893 7.33 -18.66 6.69
CA GLU A 893 6.22 -19.49 7.13
C GLU A 893 5.84 -19.23 8.59
N ALA A 894 6.82 -19.14 9.50
CA ALA A 894 6.56 -18.83 10.91
C ALA A 894 5.91 -17.45 11.08
N VAL A 895 6.42 -16.43 10.38
CA VAL A 895 5.83 -15.08 10.34
C VAL A 895 4.41 -15.14 9.78
N ALA A 896 4.20 -15.77 8.61
CA ALA A 896 2.88 -15.91 8.00
C ALA A 896 1.86 -16.72 8.84
N ALA A 897 2.32 -17.55 9.79
CA ALA A 897 1.45 -18.21 10.76
C ALA A 897 1.05 -17.30 11.95
N LEU A 898 1.95 -16.41 12.38
CA LEU A 898 1.77 -15.53 13.54
C LEU A 898 1.02 -14.22 13.24
N ASP A 899 0.98 -13.78 11.98
CA ASP A 899 0.40 -12.49 11.62
C ASP A 899 -1.13 -12.42 11.59
N ALA A 900 -1.64 -11.25 11.97
CA ALA A 900 -3.03 -10.80 11.83
C ALA A 900 -3.51 -10.80 10.36
N GLU A 901 -2.80 -10.06 9.49
CA GLU A 901 -2.91 -10.11 8.04
C GLU A 901 -1.55 -10.59 7.50
N PRO A 902 -1.38 -11.89 7.17
CA PRO A 902 -0.14 -12.37 6.58
C PRO A 902 0.05 -11.77 5.18
N SER A 903 1.24 -11.24 4.91
CA SER A 903 1.54 -10.56 3.63
C SER A 903 1.77 -11.55 2.49
N PHE A 904 0.68 -12.20 2.06
CA PHE A 904 0.63 -12.98 0.83
C PHE A 904 0.37 -12.08 -0.39
N PHE A 905 0.87 -12.51 -1.54
CA PHE A 905 0.70 -11.83 -2.82
C PHE A 905 0.73 -12.80 -4.01
N THR A 906 0.64 -12.24 -5.21
CA THR A 906 1.00 -12.92 -6.46
C THR A 906 1.75 -11.94 -7.35
N SER A 907 2.92 -12.34 -7.84
CA SER A 907 3.72 -11.59 -8.79
C SER A 907 3.36 -11.95 -10.25
N PRO A 908 3.60 -11.05 -11.23
CA PRO A 908 3.42 -11.37 -12.65
C PRO A 908 4.28 -12.53 -13.18
N SER A 909 5.32 -12.92 -12.44
CA SER A 909 6.23 -14.02 -12.80
C SER A 909 5.82 -15.39 -12.28
N ILE A 910 4.76 -15.49 -11.47
CA ILE A 910 4.36 -16.75 -10.81
C ILE A 910 4.22 -17.92 -11.80
N VAL A 911 3.57 -17.70 -12.95
CA VAL A 911 3.32 -18.72 -13.98
C VAL A 911 4.60 -19.16 -14.71
N HIS A 912 5.57 -18.25 -14.85
CA HIS A 912 6.88 -18.59 -15.40
C HIS A 912 7.68 -19.40 -14.40
N ARG A 913 7.72 -18.99 -13.11
CA ARG A 913 8.37 -19.81 -12.06
C ARG A 913 7.75 -21.19 -11.92
N LEU A 914 6.42 -21.31 -12.05
CA LEU A 914 5.70 -22.59 -12.08
C LEU A 914 6.17 -23.45 -13.27
N ALA A 915 6.25 -22.88 -14.47
CA ALA A 915 6.76 -23.57 -15.65
C ALA A 915 8.26 -23.95 -15.56
N LEU A 916 9.06 -23.20 -14.78
CA LEU A 916 10.46 -23.53 -14.46
C LEU A 916 10.62 -24.53 -13.30
N GLY A 917 9.54 -24.96 -12.63
CA GLY A 917 9.62 -25.76 -11.39
C GLY A 917 10.21 -25.01 -10.19
N ARG A 918 10.32 -23.67 -10.26
CA ARG A 918 10.84 -22.78 -9.19
C ARG A 918 9.77 -22.25 -8.24
N HIS A 919 8.52 -22.71 -8.37
CA HIS A 919 7.43 -22.51 -7.42
C HIS A 919 6.50 -23.73 -7.45
N PRO A 920 5.96 -24.21 -6.32
CA PRO A 920 5.10 -25.40 -6.32
C PRO A 920 3.68 -25.12 -6.84
N SER A 921 3.24 -25.93 -7.81
CA SER A 921 1.82 -26.16 -8.11
C SER A 921 1.28 -27.35 -7.32
N SER A 922 -0.03 -27.55 -7.35
CA SER A 922 -0.62 -28.85 -6.97
C SER A 922 -0.08 -29.96 -7.89
N PRO A 923 0.18 -31.19 -7.38
CA PRO A 923 0.71 -32.30 -8.18
C PRO A 923 -0.26 -32.78 -9.28
N PHE A 924 -1.55 -32.44 -9.19
CA PHE A 924 -2.55 -32.73 -10.22
C PHE A 924 -2.61 -31.67 -11.33
N VAL A 925 -1.82 -30.60 -11.24
CA VAL A 925 -1.81 -29.49 -12.20
C VAL A 925 -0.46 -29.37 -12.86
N ARG A 926 -0.46 -29.20 -14.19
CA ARG A 926 0.74 -28.90 -14.98
C ARG A 926 0.63 -27.51 -15.58
N VAL A 927 1.60 -26.66 -15.27
CA VAL A 927 1.80 -25.36 -15.92
C VAL A 927 3.01 -25.49 -16.85
N ARG A 928 2.89 -25.09 -18.12
CA ARG A 928 3.96 -25.18 -19.11
C ARG A 928 4.02 -23.92 -19.97
N ALA A 929 5.20 -23.31 -20.08
CA ALA A 929 5.47 -22.28 -21.08
C ALA A 929 5.53 -22.93 -22.47
N VAL A 930 4.79 -22.40 -23.45
CA VAL A 930 4.65 -22.99 -24.80
C VAL A 930 5.42 -22.21 -25.86
N CYS A 931 5.34 -20.89 -25.80
CA CYS A 931 6.01 -19.99 -26.73
C CYS A 931 6.08 -18.56 -26.17
N THR A 932 6.93 -17.74 -26.78
CA THR A 932 6.97 -16.30 -26.60
C THR A 932 6.56 -15.64 -27.90
N VAL A 933 5.53 -14.81 -27.83
CA VAL A 933 4.95 -14.10 -28.98
C VAL A 933 5.50 -12.68 -29.05
N LEU A 934 5.87 -12.27 -30.27
CA LEU A 934 6.38 -10.94 -30.64
C LEU A 934 5.55 -10.39 -31.82
N ASP A 935 5.61 -9.07 -32.06
CA ASP A 935 5.01 -8.49 -33.27
C ASP A 935 5.72 -9.07 -34.52
N ASP A 936 4.97 -9.31 -35.60
CA ASP A 936 5.50 -9.96 -36.81
C ASP A 936 6.65 -9.19 -37.47
N ASN A 937 6.71 -7.86 -37.32
CA ASN A 937 7.80 -7.04 -37.85
C ASN A 937 9.13 -7.22 -37.08
N GLU A 938 9.10 -7.83 -35.90
CA GLU A 938 10.28 -8.01 -35.03
C GLU A 938 10.97 -9.34 -35.23
N LEU A 939 10.36 -10.25 -36.01
CA LEU A 939 10.87 -11.57 -36.26
C LEU A 939 11.21 -11.77 -37.73
N VAL A 940 12.36 -12.38 -37.98
CA VAL A 940 12.76 -12.88 -39.31
C VAL A 940 12.82 -14.40 -39.29
N PRO A 941 12.49 -15.09 -40.40
CA PRO A 941 12.73 -16.52 -40.52
C PRO A 941 14.19 -16.87 -40.25
N TRP A 942 14.45 -17.99 -39.57
CA TRP A 942 15.82 -18.47 -39.37
C TRP A 942 16.38 -19.02 -40.69
N PRO A 943 17.58 -18.60 -41.15
CA PRO A 943 18.10 -18.98 -42.47
C PRO A 943 18.23 -20.49 -42.68
N ASP A 944 18.71 -21.23 -41.67
CA ASP A 944 19.09 -22.66 -41.77
C ASP A 944 18.26 -23.55 -40.82
N GLY A 945 16.98 -23.23 -40.61
CA GLY A 945 16.16 -23.84 -39.56
C GLY A 945 15.52 -25.16 -40.01
N PRO A 946 15.50 -26.22 -39.18
CA PRO A 946 14.86 -27.47 -39.57
C PRO A 946 13.34 -27.34 -39.64
N GLY A 947 12.79 -27.62 -40.82
CA GLY A 947 11.41 -28.10 -41.04
C GLY A 947 10.32 -27.12 -40.66
#